data_AF-A0A7Y5GXA4-F1
#
_entry.id   AF-A0A7Y5GXA4-F1
#
_cell.length_a   1.000
_cell.length_b   1.000
_cell.length_c   1.000
_cell.angle_alpha   90.00
_cell.angle_beta   90.00
_cell.angle_gamma   90.00
#
_symmetry.space_group_name_H-M   'P 1'
#
loop_
_entity.id
_entity.type
_entity.pdbx_description
1 polymer ?
#
loop_
_entity_poly.entity_id
_entity_poly.type
_entity_poly.pdbx_seq_one_letter_code
_entity_poly.pdbx_strand_id
1 'polypeptide(L)'
;MFKRFQWIGMAAMLCAVVACSEDGDDGSQTTQDAQEDFNSGDVPGTIPDSSQDAQDPDVGQDPEYLIGDPCLNSGDCPGGYCDKRKDGCVECYTNAHCPDEEVCFNGECVPLEECTSSADCGSGVCIAEKCVECESDSDCKGTFECIANVCRPKAQTCSQNADCQPFGAVCDTGLGHCVDCEDNSQCSPEEYCDIPSCVPKPCVPGAVSCDGNDVVVCKSNGSGQYSFPCDEGLTCFNGECLSLTCTPGEVECVKHQVKECTPAGNLVLKSCPPGQECSNGGCVQMRQRVLVVFDTSGSMNLIAGSEDYPNLCEAGSEGTCLEPWPTCESSTTPFTTLGISKKVFSQFFKSDDTQNVFFGLQRFPQAAKNPAPVCDGGYFKGDTIITGDTGTHELPLPNSTWFDQNLSEIILVPFPPPNSSSNLLSLIQWIDFSEKTFKTDKGCATSSDCVNGVCLGSVGNKKCHTFTNPELRAHGWTPLGKSLYYAGEYFRKYVVVDGRACQTDADCGSQGYYCNEVGKCYDPLKSCRLNVIVLFTDGGETQFPFTNDFFNPQVQAKRLRYGLGCQTDSDCSSLDYCQPKTNDKNCTQNSDCVATFPICNIEGKCEKDVKVQSDLSCVKQHCKVTDGAGYCTNDILEAKGAPVIQYKDTALGADRLVDGNGNPINLVVNVVDASTVDPEQSTATLNNNYQIALNGGGLHVVVSVNDEADFLKKLKATIDSKSLYSQCLVQP
;
A
#
# COMPACT_ATOMS: atom_id res chain seq x y z
N MET A 1 -36.39 30.88 24.78
CA MET A 1 -37.03 30.81 23.45
C MET A 1 -36.15 29.88 22.62
N PHE A 2 -36.42 28.60 22.37
CA PHE A 2 -37.68 27.83 22.19
C PHE A 2 -38.32 27.96 20.80
N LYS A 3 -37.77 27.22 19.82
CA LYS A 3 -38.42 26.38 18.77
C LYS A 3 -37.28 25.80 17.91
N ARG A 4 -37.10 24.47 17.73
CA ARG A 4 -37.99 23.43 17.15
C ARG A 4 -38.47 23.75 15.73
N PHE A 5 -38.03 22.95 14.78
CA PHE A 5 -38.83 22.48 13.65
C PHE A 5 -38.65 20.97 13.50
N GLN A 6 -39.64 20.29 12.89
CA GLN A 6 -39.73 18.83 12.83
C GLN A 6 -39.80 18.31 11.38
N TRP A 7 -39.52 17.02 11.26
CA TRP A 7 -39.63 16.20 10.05
C TRP A 7 -41.03 16.20 9.42
N ILE A 8 -41.06 16.19 8.09
CA ILE A 8 -41.99 15.43 7.24
C ILE A 8 -41.14 14.95 6.03
N GLY A 9 -41.22 13.72 5.50
CA GLY A 9 -42.03 12.58 5.93
C GLY A 9 -42.92 12.01 4.82
N MET A 10 -42.34 11.43 3.76
CA MET A 10 -43.05 10.58 2.81
C MET A 10 -42.12 9.54 2.20
N ALA A 11 -42.67 8.37 1.86
CA ALA A 11 -41.95 7.18 1.39
C ALA A 11 -42.85 6.39 0.41
N ALA A 12 -42.42 5.17 0.05
CA ALA A 12 -43.08 4.20 -0.81
C ALA A 12 -43.06 4.52 -2.34
N MET A 13 -43.06 3.55 -3.25
CA MET A 13 -42.72 2.10 -3.21
C MET A 13 -42.88 1.56 -4.64
N LEU A 14 -42.04 0.63 -5.09
CA LEU A 14 -42.43 -0.43 -6.06
C LEU A 14 -41.30 -1.44 -6.26
N CYS A 15 -41.55 -2.70 -5.91
CA CYS A 15 -40.79 -3.85 -6.38
C CYS A 15 -41.51 -4.47 -7.58
N ALA A 16 -40.79 -5.17 -8.44
CA ALA A 16 -41.37 -6.12 -9.39
C ALA A 16 -40.46 -7.34 -9.50
N VAL A 17 -41.02 -8.53 -9.26
CA VAL A 17 -40.37 -9.84 -9.40
C VAL A 17 -41.26 -10.70 -10.29
N VAL A 18 -40.67 -11.29 -11.34
CA VAL A 18 -41.24 -12.39 -12.14
C VAL A 18 -40.07 -13.31 -12.53
N ALA A 19 -40.30 -14.62 -12.63
CA ALA A 19 -39.30 -15.66 -12.89
C ALA A 19 -39.84 -16.69 -13.92
N CYS A 20 -39.13 -17.83 -14.09
CA CYS A 20 -39.36 -18.90 -15.09
C CYS A 20 -38.97 -18.43 -16.53
N SER A 21 -38.51 -19.18 -17.54
CA SER A 21 -38.19 -20.61 -17.83
C SER A 21 -37.74 -20.66 -19.34
N GLU A 22 -37.39 -21.71 -20.11
CA GLU A 22 -37.06 -23.17 -20.09
C GLU A 22 -36.56 -23.48 -21.55
N ASP A 23 -35.75 -24.46 -21.94
CA ASP A 23 -34.84 -25.41 -21.25
C ASP A 23 -33.89 -26.11 -22.29
N GLY A 24 -32.83 -26.81 -21.85
CA GLY A 24 -32.04 -27.81 -22.63
C GLY A 24 -30.93 -27.34 -23.60
N ASP A 25 -30.00 -28.20 -24.07
CA ASP A 25 -29.56 -29.55 -23.60
C ASP A 25 -28.21 -29.98 -24.26
N ASP A 26 -27.55 -31.03 -23.72
CA ASP A 26 -26.45 -31.88 -24.25
C ASP A 26 -25.14 -31.25 -24.82
N GLY A 27 -23.93 -31.83 -24.65
CA GLY A 27 -23.52 -33.00 -23.84
C GLY A 27 -22.23 -33.68 -24.35
N SER A 28 -21.35 -34.16 -23.45
CA SER A 28 -20.37 -35.26 -23.68
C SER A 28 -19.55 -35.60 -22.41
N GLN A 29 -19.29 -36.88 -22.16
CA GLN A 29 -18.43 -37.41 -21.08
C GLN A 29 -17.27 -38.24 -21.64
N THR A 30 -16.20 -38.46 -20.86
CA THR A 30 -15.44 -39.74 -20.63
C THR A 30 -14.11 -39.44 -19.88
N THR A 31 -13.84 -39.97 -18.67
CA THR A 31 -13.17 -41.26 -18.31
C THR A 31 -11.77 -41.47 -18.94
N GLN A 32 -10.73 -42.01 -18.28
CA GLN A 32 -10.50 -42.48 -16.88
C GLN A 32 -8.97 -42.70 -16.65
N ASP A 33 -8.58 -42.93 -15.39
CA ASP A 33 -7.47 -43.76 -14.85
C ASP A 33 -6.08 -43.83 -15.52
N ALA A 34 -5.03 -43.58 -14.72
CA ALA A 34 -3.77 -44.34 -14.70
C ALA A 34 -2.97 -44.06 -13.40
N GLN A 35 -2.33 -45.09 -12.81
CA GLN A 35 -1.51 -45.03 -11.60
C GLN A 35 -0.28 -45.95 -11.76
N GLU A 36 0.80 -45.69 -11.02
CA GLU A 36 2.02 -46.55 -10.87
C GLU A 36 2.92 -46.61 -12.14
N ASP A 37 4.27 -46.69 -12.10
CA ASP A 37 5.15 -47.51 -11.26
C ASP A 37 6.61 -46.93 -11.08
N PHE A 38 7.38 -47.56 -10.18
CA PHE A 38 8.85 -47.58 -9.90
C PHE A 38 9.86 -46.95 -10.92
N ASN A 39 11.08 -46.50 -10.54
CA ASN A 39 12.13 -47.26 -9.82
C ASN A 39 13.35 -46.42 -9.30
N SER A 40 14.29 -47.06 -8.57
CA SER A 40 15.39 -46.50 -7.73
C SER A 40 16.73 -46.10 -8.42
N GLY A 41 17.64 -45.41 -7.69
CA GLY A 41 19.05 -45.13 -8.10
C GLY A 41 19.95 -44.53 -6.98
N ASP A 42 21.28 -44.72 -7.07
CA ASP A 42 22.18 -44.88 -5.90
C ASP A 42 23.66 -44.42 -6.15
N VAL A 43 24.55 -44.05 -5.19
CA VAL A 43 24.44 -43.90 -3.72
C VAL A 43 25.13 -42.61 -3.12
N PRO A 44 26.48 -42.42 -3.08
CA PRO A 44 27.12 -42.06 -1.79
C PRO A 44 28.13 -40.88 -1.71
N GLY A 45 28.25 -40.28 -0.52
CA GLY A 45 29.42 -39.52 0.00
C GLY A 45 29.20 -38.01 0.21
N THR A 46 29.71 -37.31 1.25
CA THR A 46 30.59 -37.69 2.40
C THR A 46 30.42 -36.75 3.62
N ILE A 47 30.63 -37.29 4.83
CA ILE A 47 30.74 -36.66 6.19
C ILE A 47 32.11 -35.91 6.33
N PRO A 48 32.31 -34.77 7.08
CA PRO A 48 32.03 -34.51 8.52
C PRO A 48 31.47 -33.09 8.88
N ASP A 49 31.20 -32.66 10.12
CA ASP A 49 30.88 -33.24 11.47
C ASP A 49 30.56 -32.04 12.44
N SER A 50 30.25 -32.31 13.72
CA SER A 50 29.94 -31.41 14.86
C SER A 50 28.47 -30.98 15.02
N SER A 51 27.86 -31.02 16.22
CA SER A 51 28.36 -31.52 17.52
C SER A 51 27.25 -32.09 18.43
N GLN A 52 27.47 -33.33 18.88
CA GLN A 52 27.14 -33.89 20.21
C GLN A 52 25.95 -33.31 21.00
N ASP A 53 24.90 -34.14 21.15
CA ASP A 53 24.01 -34.12 22.32
C ASP A 53 24.18 -35.42 23.13
N ALA A 54 23.73 -35.41 24.39
CA ALA A 54 24.00 -36.49 25.35
C ALA A 54 23.03 -37.69 25.25
N GLN A 55 23.46 -38.84 25.76
CA GLN A 55 22.71 -40.11 25.73
C GLN A 55 21.98 -40.38 27.05
N ASP A 56 20.72 -40.81 26.95
CA ASP A 56 19.98 -41.61 27.95
C ASP A 56 19.07 -42.60 27.16
N PRO A 57 18.52 -43.68 27.74
CA PRO A 57 18.54 -44.97 27.05
C PRO A 57 17.16 -45.54 26.70
N ASP A 58 17.20 -46.55 25.81
CA ASP A 58 16.23 -47.66 25.73
C ASP A 58 14.74 -47.25 25.71
N VAL A 59 14.31 -46.64 24.61
CA VAL A 59 12.88 -46.52 24.27
C VAL A 59 12.36 -47.94 23.99
N GLY A 60 11.84 -48.57 25.04
CA GLY A 60 11.06 -49.78 24.94
C GLY A 60 9.84 -49.55 24.03
N GLN A 61 9.45 -50.57 23.28
CA GLN A 61 8.22 -50.51 22.50
C GLN A 61 7.04 -50.63 23.46
N ASP A 62 6.26 -49.55 23.62
CA ASP A 62 4.98 -49.64 24.32
C ASP A 62 4.07 -50.66 23.61
N PRO A 63 3.39 -51.56 24.37
CA PRO A 63 2.35 -52.38 23.81
C PRO A 63 1.12 -51.52 23.49
N GLU A 64 0.51 -51.74 22.33
CA GLU A 64 -0.83 -51.21 22.03
C GLU A 64 -1.84 -51.87 22.99
N TYR A 65 -2.17 -51.17 24.08
CA TYR A 65 -3.22 -51.57 25.02
C TYR A 65 -4.59 -51.43 24.35
N LEU A 66 -5.43 -52.45 24.45
CA LEU A 66 -6.72 -52.52 23.76
C LEU A 66 -7.89 -52.40 24.75
N ILE A 67 -9.05 -51.97 24.25
CA ILE A 67 -10.30 -52.01 25.02
C ILE A 67 -10.55 -53.45 25.49
N GLY A 68 -10.70 -53.63 26.80
CA GLY A 68 -10.79 -54.93 27.47
C GLY A 68 -9.49 -55.44 28.14
N ASP A 69 -8.34 -54.77 27.99
CA ASP A 69 -7.13 -55.11 28.77
C ASP A 69 -7.24 -54.65 30.25
N PRO A 70 -6.67 -55.39 31.22
CA PRO A 70 -6.86 -55.17 32.66
C PRO A 70 -6.18 -53.90 33.18
N CYS A 71 -6.83 -53.19 34.11
CA CYS A 71 -6.44 -51.85 34.55
C CYS A 71 -6.56 -51.66 36.07
N LEU A 72 -5.81 -50.71 36.63
CA LEU A 72 -5.85 -50.32 38.05
C LEU A 72 -6.31 -48.86 38.25
N ASN A 73 -6.19 -48.02 37.23
CA ASN A 73 -6.66 -46.62 37.16
C ASN A 73 -6.87 -46.20 35.69
N SER A 74 -7.56 -45.09 35.42
CA SER A 74 -7.84 -44.69 34.03
C SER A 74 -6.57 -44.26 33.26
N GLY A 75 -5.48 -43.92 33.95
CA GLY A 75 -4.17 -43.69 33.34
C GLY A 75 -3.55 -44.94 32.70
N ASP A 76 -4.03 -46.14 33.05
CA ASP A 76 -3.65 -47.40 32.39
C ASP A 76 -4.42 -47.63 31.07
N CYS A 77 -5.36 -46.74 30.71
CA CYS A 77 -6.27 -46.88 29.57
C CYS A 77 -6.09 -45.72 28.56
N PRO A 78 -5.14 -45.80 27.61
CA PRO A 78 -4.92 -44.74 26.62
C PRO A 78 -6.17 -44.47 25.78
N GLY A 79 -6.82 -43.31 26.01
CA GLY A 79 -8.06 -42.92 25.33
C GLY A 79 -9.34 -43.53 25.92
N GLY A 80 -9.31 -44.05 27.14
CA GLY A 80 -10.48 -44.60 27.82
C GLY A 80 -10.47 -44.43 29.34
N TYR A 81 -11.24 -45.28 30.02
CA TYR A 81 -11.46 -45.28 31.47
C TYR A 81 -11.33 -46.70 32.02
N CYS A 82 -10.93 -46.84 33.29
CA CYS A 82 -10.81 -48.16 33.91
C CYS A 82 -12.13 -48.61 34.58
N ASP A 83 -12.82 -49.61 34.02
CA ASP A 83 -13.93 -50.28 34.71
C ASP A 83 -13.38 -51.40 35.60
N LYS A 84 -13.00 -51.03 36.84
CA LYS A 84 -12.51 -51.95 37.88
C LYS A 84 -13.49 -53.08 38.22
N ARG A 85 -14.77 -52.97 37.84
CA ARG A 85 -15.78 -54.01 38.06
C ARG A 85 -15.82 -55.02 36.91
N LYS A 86 -15.43 -54.61 35.70
CA LYS A 86 -15.21 -55.49 34.54
C LYS A 86 -13.78 -56.07 34.46
N ASP A 87 -12.85 -55.55 35.26
CA ASP A 87 -11.42 -55.88 35.22
C ASP A 87 -10.78 -55.51 33.87
N GLY A 88 -11.10 -54.32 33.36
CA GLY A 88 -10.46 -53.80 32.14
C GLY A 88 -10.91 -52.43 31.64
N CYS A 89 -10.16 -51.92 30.66
CA CYS A 89 -10.37 -50.63 30.01
C CYS A 89 -11.64 -50.60 29.16
N VAL A 90 -12.40 -49.50 29.26
CA VAL A 90 -13.61 -49.19 28.49
C VAL A 90 -13.50 -47.80 27.88
N GLU A 91 -14.19 -47.54 26.77
CA GLU A 91 -14.25 -46.20 26.17
C GLU A 91 -15.09 -45.23 27.01
N CYS A 92 -16.06 -45.76 27.77
CA CYS A 92 -16.92 -44.97 28.63
C CYS A 92 -17.34 -45.71 29.91
N TYR A 93 -17.39 -44.99 31.04
CA TYR A 93 -17.95 -45.53 32.28
C TYR A 93 -19.41 -45.10 32.50
N THR A 94 -19.75 -43.85 32.16
CA THR A 94 -21.13 -43.33 32.14
C THR A 94 -21.43 -42.58 30.83
N ASN A 95 -22.69 -42.21 30.57
CA ASN A 95 -23.04 -41.37 29.41
C ASN A 95 -22.33 -40.00 29.40
N ALA A 96 -21.86 -39.49 30.54
CA ALA A 96 -21.12 -38.22 30.62
C ALA A 96 -19.65 -38.32 30.17
N HIS A 97 -19.20 -39.52 29.76
CA HIS A 97 -17.85 -39.77 29.26
C HIS A 97 -17.76 -39.74 27.73
N CYS A 98 -18.91 -39.83 27.05
CA CYS A 98 -18.98 -39.75 25.59
C CYS A 98 -19.10 -38.29 25.11
N PRO A 99 -18.72 -38.00 23.85
CA PRO A 99 -19.05 -36.76 23.15
C PRO A 99 -20.55 -36.41 23.17
N ASP A 100 -20.85 -35.14 22.87
CA ASP A 100 -22.22 -34.75 22.51
C ASP A 100 -22.73 -35.59 21.32
N GLU A 101 -24.02 -35.95 21.36
CA GLU A 101 -24.70 -36.86 20.41
C GLU A 101 -24.32 -38.36 20.52
N GLU A 102 -23.59 -38.78 21.56
CA GLU A 102 -23.31 -40.20 21.86
C GLU A 102 -23.81 -40.63 23.25
N VAL A 103 -23.93 -41.96 23.47
CA VAL A 103 -24.30 -42.59 24.74
C VAL A 103 -23.40 -43.79 25.02
N CYS A 104 -23.21 -44.11 26.30
CA CYS A 104 -22.39 -45.22 26.71
C CYS A 104 -23.21 -46.52 26.71
N PHE A 105 -22.82 -47.49 25.89
CA PHE A 105 -23.51 -48.78 25.77
C PHE A 105 -22.51 -49.93 25.92
N ASN A 106 -22.69 -50.80 26.92
CA ASN A 106 -21.77 -51.90 27.24
C ASN A 106 -20.29 -51.48 27.52
N GLY A 107 -19.96 -50.18 27.52
CA GLY A 107 -18.59 -49.66 27.69
C GLY A 107 -17.96 -49.07 26.42
N GLU A 108 -18.70 -49.04 25.30
CA GLU A 108 -18.35 -48.34 24.07
C GLU A 108 -19.25 -47.08 23.93
N CYS A 109 -18.74 -45.99 23.37
CA CYS A 109 -19.56 -44.84 23.00
C CYS A 109 -20.23 -45.13 21.65
N VAL A 110 -21.56 -45.04 21.62
CA VAL A 110 -22.36 -45.29 20.43
C VAL A 110 -23.25 -44.09 20.11
N PRO A 111 -23.55 -43.81 18.83
CA PRO A 111 -24.46 -42.73 18.45
C PRO A 111 -25.80 -42.81 19.17
N LEU A 112 -26.30 -41.66 19.64
CA LEU A 112 -27.56 -41.55 20.35
C LEU A 112 -28.75 -41.87 19.44
N GLU A 113 -29.44 -42.99 19.68
CA GLU A 113 -30.75 -43.28 19.09
C GLU A 113 -31.87 -42.51 19.85
N GLU A 114 -32.68 -41.72 19.13
CA GLU A 114 -33.92 -41.13 19.65
C GLU A 114 -35.05 -42.18 19.66
N CYS A 115 -35.98 -42.08 20.62
CA CYS A 115 -37.04 -43.07 20.80
C CYS A 115 -38.35 -42.49 21.36
N THR A 116 -39.45 -43.20 21.12
CA THR A 116 -40.76 -42.94 21.75
C THR A 116 -41.19 -44.06 22.71
N SER A 117 -40.56 -45.23 22.59
CA SER A 117 -40.75 -46.41 23.43
C SER A 117 -39.51 -47.31 23.40
N SER A 118 -39.34 -48.17 24.42
CA SER A 118 -38.23 -49.15 24.47
C SER A 118 -38.31 -50.26 23.40
N ALA A 119 -39.28 -50.20 22.48
CA ALA A 119 -39.34 -51.04 21.30
C ALA A 119 -38.70 -50.39 20.05
N ASP A 120 -38.35 -49.09 20.13
CA ASP A 120 -37.71 -48.34 19.06
C ASP A 120 -36.19 -48.49 19.11
N CYS A 121 -35.62 -48.66 20.30
CA CYS A 121 -34.19 -48.90 20.54
C CYS A 121 -33.75 -50.27 20.01
N GLY A 122 -32.67 -50.31 19.20
CA GLY A 122 -32.11 -51.59 18.72
C GLY A 122 -31.62 -52.49 19.86
N SER A 123 -31.13 -51.86 20.93
CA SER A 123 -30.88 -52.46 22.24
C SER A 123 -30.98 -51.40 23.33
N GLY A 124 -31.46 -51.77 24.52
CA GLY A 124 -31.59 -50.87 25.68
C GLY A 124 -33.05 -50.54 26.05
N VAL A 125 -33.23 -49.39 26.68
CA VAL A 125 -34.49 -48.86 27.22
C VAL A 125 -34.64 -47.39 26.80
N CYS A 126 -35.87 -46.95 26.50
CA CYS A 126 -36.14 -45.57 26.14
C CYS A 126 -36.44 -44.72 27.39
N ILE A 127 -35.57 -43.75 27.69
CA ILE A 127 -35.73 -42.81 28.82
C ILE A 127 -35.62 -41.38 28.29
N ALA A 128 -36.63 -40.55 28.59
CA ALA A 128 -36.62 -39.13 28.21
C ALA A 128 -36.28 -38.89 26.73
N GLU A 129 -36.95 -39.65 25.85
CA GLU A 129 -36.82 -39.62 24.37
C GLU A 129 -35.47 -40.11 23.83
N LYS A 130 -34.62 -40.72 24.68
CA LYS A 130 -33.28 -41.26 24.35
C LYS A 130 -33.15 -42.75 24.66
N CYS A 131 -32.53 -43.51 23.77
CA CYS A 131 -32.11 -44.88 24.06
C CYS A 131 -30.87 -44.90 24.94
N VAL A 132 -30.92 -45.72 26.01
CA VAL A 132 -29.83 -45.94 26.97
C VAL A 132 -29.80 -47.41 27.37
N GLU A 133 -28.73 -47.91 27.99
CA GLU A 133 -28.60 -49.36 28.25
C GLU A 133 -29.65 -49.90 29.25
N CYS A 134 -30.06 -49.09 30.23
CA CYS A 134 -31.04 -49.48 31.25
C CYS A 134 -31.78 -48.29 31.90
N GLU A 135 -32.98 -48.55 32.44
CA GLU A 135 -33.66 -47.69 33.43
C GLU A 135 -33.50 -48.27 34.85
N SER A 136 -33.33 -49.59 34.94
CA SER A 136 -33.40 -50.36 36.19
C SER A 136 -32.52 -51.61 36.15
N ASP A 137 -32.24 -52.17 37.32
CA ASP A 137 -31.58 -53.47 37.48
C ASP A 137 -32.25 -54.62 36.71
N SER A 138 -33.55 -54.50 36.42
CA SER A 138 -34.32 -55.50 35.66
C SER A 138 -33.93 -55.59 34.19
N ASP A 139 -33.37 -54.52 33.64
CA ASP A 139 -33.02 -54.40 32.23
C ASP A 139 -31.62 -54.98 31.96
N CYS A 140 -30.75 -54.90 32.97
CA CYS A 140 -29.41 -55.46 32.96
C CYS A 140 -29.43 -57.00 33.14
N LYS A 141 -28.64 -57.71 32.33
CA LYS A 141 -28.66 -59.18 32.27
C LYS A 141 -27.73 -59.81 33.30
N GLY A 142 -28.27 -60.69 34.15
CA GLY A 142 -27.48 -61.58 35.00
C GLY A 142 -26.97 -60.91 36.28
N THR A 143 -25.65 -60.70 36.37
CA THR A 143 -24.96 -60.16 37.57
C THR A 143 -24.66 -58.67 37.46
N PHE A 144 -25.52 -57.91 36.78
CA PHE A 144 -25.34 -56.49 36.46
C PHE A 144 -26.44 -55.64 37.13
N GLU A 145 -26.14 -54.37 37.37
CA GLU A 145 -27.05 -53.32 37.88
C GLU A 145 -26.99 -52.09 37.00
N CYS A 146 -28.02 -51.24 37.13
CA CYS A 146 -28.10 -50.01 36.35
C CYS A 146 -27.48 -48.83 37.10
N ILE A 147 -26.42 -48.24 36.55
CA ILE A 147 -25.71 -47.08 37.11
C ILE A 147 -25.64 -45.99 36.05
N ALA A 148 -26.22 -44.82 36.35
CA ALA A 148 -26.27 -43.68 35.43
C ALA A 148 -26.78 -44.04 34.00
N ASN A 149 -27.79 -44.91 33.94
CA ASN A 149 -28.41 -45.48 32.73
C ASN A 149 -27.54 -46.45 31.91
N VAL A 150 -26.42 -46.92 32.48
CA VAL A 150 -25.49 -47.89 31.86
C VAL A 150 -25.42 -49.16 32.71
N CYS A 151 -25.34 -50.34 32.08
CA CYS A 151 -25.24 -51.60 32.84
C CYS A 151 -23.80 -51.85 33.30
N ARG A 152 -23.62 -52.08 34.60
CA ARG A 152 -22.31 -52.38 35.23
C ARG A 152 -22.40 -53.63 36.09
N PRO A 153 -21.31 -54.40 36.28
CA PRO A 153 -21.32 -55.54 37.18
C PRO A 153 -21.71 -55.09 38.60
N LYS A 154 -22.50 -55.91 39.30
CA LYS A 154 -23.02 -55.56 40.63
C LYS A 154 -21.89 -55.30 41.62
N ALA A 155 -21.95 -54.17 42.30
CA ALA A 155 -20.92 -53.73 43.21
C ALA A 155 -20.66 -54.80 44.28
N GLN A 156 -19.43 -55.34 44.33
CA GLN A 156 -19.07 -56.36 45.30
C GLN A 156 -19.40 -55.84 46.71
N THR A 157 -20.20 -56.61 47.46
CA THR A 157 -20.60 -56.22 48.82
C THR A 157 -19.40 -56.29 49.75
N CYS A 158 -19.30 -55.31 50.63
CA CYS A 158 -18.17 -55.11 51.52
C CYS A 158 -18.61 -54.66 52.92
N SER A 159 -17.71 -54.84 53.87
CA SER A 159 -17.84 -54.41 55.27
C SER A 159 -16.66 -53.56 55.75
N GLN A 160 -15.59 -53.52 54.95
CA GLN A 160 -14.30 -52.88 55.21
C GLN A 160 -13.52 -52.79 53.89
N ASN A 161 -12.58 -51.84 53.75
CA ASN A 161 -11.80 -51.67 52.52
C ASN A 161 -11.00 -52.93 52.12
N ALA A 162 -10.63 -53.79 53.09
CA ALA A 162 -9.95 -55.06 52.84
C ALA A 162 -10.75 -56.03 51.95
N ASP A 163 -12.08 -55.90 51.92
CA ASP A 163 -12.96 -56.71 51.07
C ASP A 163 -12.92 -56.24 49.60
N CYS A 164 -12.51 -54.99 49.35
CA CYS A 164 -12.43 -54.34 48.03
C CYS A 164 -11.00 -54.26 47.46
N GLN A 165 -9.98 -54.48 48.29
CA GLN A 165 -8.57 -54.53 47.87
C GLN A 165 -8.27 -55.44 46.66
N PRO A 166 -8.92 -56.61 46.47
CA PRO A 166 -8.69 -57.45 45.30
C PRO A 166 -9.06 -56.80 43.95
N PHE A 167 -9.82 -55.70 43.97
CA PHE A 167 -10.36 -55.01 42.79
C PHE A 167 -9.82 -53.57 42.66
N GLY A 168 -8.76 -53.21 43.41
CA GLY A 168 -8.22 -51.85 43.40
C GLY A 168 -9.20 -50.76 43.91
N ALA A 169 -10.19 -51.17 44.70
CA ALA A 169 -11.33 -50.35 45.14
C ALA A 169 -11.35 -50.15 46.67
N VAL A 170 -12.19 -49.21 47.12
CA VAL A 170 -12.47 -48.94 48.55
C VAL A 170 -13.91 -49.33 48.89
N CYS A 171 -14.23 -49.49 50.18
CA CYS A 171 -15.56 -49.88 50.61
C CYS A 171 -16.32 -48.63 51.06
N ASP A 172 -17.36 -48.21 50.32
CA ASP A 172 -18.31 -47.25 50.87
C ASP A 172 -19.06 -47.96 52.01
N THR A 173 -18.70 -47.60 53.25
CA THR A 173 -19.26 -48.22 54.45
C THR A 173 -20.67 -47.74 54.80
N GLY A 174 -21.18 -46.71 54.10
CA GLY A 174 -22.57 -46.25 54.18
C GLY A 174 -23.49 -47.02 53.24
N LEU A 175 -23.01 -47.42 52.06
CA LEU A 175 -23.73 -48.23 51.07
C LEU A 175 -23.50 -49.74 51.26
N GLY A 176 -22.35 -50.17 51.79
CA GLY A 176 -21.96 -51.58 51.94
C GLY A 176 -21.42 -52.21 50.65
N HIS A 177 -20.86 -51.39 49.76
CA HIS A 177 -20.46 -51.77 48.40
C HIS A 177 -19.09 -51.20 48.01
N CYS A 178 -18.34 -51.92 47.19
CA CYS A 178 -17.08 -51.43 46.65
C CYS A 178 -17.31 -50.31 45.62
N VAL A 179 -16.57 -49.21 45.80
CA VAL A 179 -16.54 -48.02 44.95
C VAL A 179 -15.08 -47.71 44.61
N ASP A 180 -14.82 -46.99 43.52
CA ASP A 180 -13.44 -46.67 43.15
C ASP A 180 -12.86 -45.61 44.11
N CYS A 181 -13.72 -44.73 44.63
CA CYS A 181 -13.40 -43.72 45.63
C CYS A 181 -14.61 -43.27 46.47
N GLU A 182 -14.31 -42.85 47.71
CA GLU A 182 -15.11 -41.98 48.58
C GLU A 182 -14.56 -40.53 48.56
N ASP A 183 -13.26 -40.34 48.35
CA ASP A 183 -12.60 -39.03 48.21
C ASP A 183 -11.39 -39.03 47.24
N ASN A 184 -10.91 -37.83 46.88
CA ASN A 184 -9.85 -37.64 45.87
C ASN A 184 -8.49 -38.27 46.22
N SER A 185 -8.23 -38.64 47.48
CA SER A 185 -6.96 -39.27 47.91
C SER A 185 -6.86 -40.74 47.49
N GLN A 186 -7.94 -41.31 46.97
CA GLN A 186 -8.04 -42.70 46.51
C GLN A 186 -7.92 -42.82 44.97
N CYS A 187 -7.86 -41.68 44.26
CA CYS A 187 -7.68 -41.59 42.80
C CYS A 187 -6.24 -41.20 42.41
N SER A 188 -5.88 -41.32 41.13
CA SER A 188 -4.57 -40.87 40.63
C SER A 188 -4.39 -39.34 40.70
N PRO A 189 -3.14 -38.82 40.62
CA PRO A 189 -2.89 -37.38 40.50
C PRO A 189 -3.57 -36.69 39.30
N GLU A 190 -4.01 -37.47 38.31
CA GLU A 190 -4.69 -37.05 37.08
C GLU A 190 -6.23 -37.13 37.17
N GLU A 191 -6.76 -37.89 38.13
CA GLU A 191 -8.21 -38.13 38.35
C GLU A 191 -8.75 -37.38 39.58
N TYR A 192 -10.06 -37.09 39.61
CA TYR A 192 -10.78 -36.68 40.81
C TYR A 192 -11.91 -37.67 41.11
N CYS A 193 -12.39 -37.68 42.35
CA CYS A 193 -13.49 -38.54 42.76
C CYS A 193 -14.84 -37.87 42.44
N ASP A 194 -15.58 -38.44 41.50
CA ASP A 194 -17.01 -38.16 41.27
C ASP A 194 -17.80 -39.41 41.70
N ILE A 195 -18.15 -39.45 42.99
CA ILE A 195 -18.61 -40.66 43.70
C ILE A 195 -19.71 -41.38 42.90
N PRO A 196 -19.53 -42.68 42.55
CA PRO A 196 -18.61 -43.65 43.15
C PRO A 196 -17.23 -43.80 42.48
N SER A 197 -16.88 -42.99 41.48
CA SER A 197 -15.79 -43.32 40.55
C SER A 197 -14.70 -42.26 40.42
N CYS A 198 -13.47 -42.72 40.15
CA CYS A 198 -12.36 -41.85 39.76
C CYS A 198 -12.51 -41.50 38.28
N VAL A 199 -12.52 -40.20 37.96
CA VAL A 199 -12.67 -39.70 36.59
C VAL A 199 -11.59 -38.64 36.28
N PRO A 200 -11.12 -38.51 35.02
CA PRO A 200 -10.08 -37.56 34.64
C PRO A 200 -10.43 -36.11 34.98
N LYS A 201 -9.42 -35.31 35.35
CA LYS A 201 -9.60 -33.88 35.66
C LYS A 201 -9.79 -33.06 34.37
N PRO A 202 -10.94 -32.38 34.17
CA PRO A 202 -11.15 -31.49 33.01
C PRO A 202 -10.25 -30.23 33.01
N CYS A 203 -9.52 -29.94 34.08
CA CYS A 203 -8.49 -28.89 34.08
C CYS A 203 -7.38 -29.16 35.12
N VAL A 204 -6.20 -28.59 34.88
CA VAL A 204 -5.05 -28.64 35.79
C VAL A 204 -5.39 -27.85 37.08
N PRO A 205 -5.36 -28.46 38.28
CA PRO A 205 -5.80 -27.80 39.51
C PRO A 205 -5.10 -26.46 39.79
N GLY A 206 -5.87 -25.40 40.03
CA GLY A 206 -5.35 -24.06 40.28
C GLY A 206 -4.78 -23.32 39.06
N ALA A 207 -4.86 -23.88 37.84
CA ALA A 207 -4.55 -23.14 36.62
C ALA A 207 -5.51 -21.95 36.44
N VAL A 208 -4.98 -20.85 35.90
CA VAL A 208 -5.72 -19.60 35.65
C VAL A 208 -5.58 -19.21 34.18
N SER A 209 -6.69 -18.83 33.55
CA SER A 209 -6.74 -18.35 32.16
C SER A 209 -7.90 -17.37 31.97
N CYS A 210 -8.17 -16.95 30.74
CA CYS A 210 -9.35 -16.15 30.41
C CYS A 210 -10.35 -16.97 29.60
N ASP A 211 -11.65 -16.76 29.85
CA ASP A 211 -12.73 -17.09 28.92
C ASP A 211 -13.56 -15.82 28.70
N GLY A 212 -13.67 -15.37 27.44
CA GLY A 212 -14.24 -14.06 27.12
C GLY A 212 -13.57 -12.91 27.88
N ASN A 213 -14.32 -12.28 28.81
CA ASN A 213 -13.82 -11.22 29.70
C ASN A 213 -13.72 -11.65 31.18
N ASP A 214 -13.85 -12.95 31.44
CA ASP A 214 -13.78 -13.54 32.76
C ASP A 214 -12.42 -14.20 33.01
N VAL A 215 -11.89 -14.04 34.23
CA VAL A 215 -10.80 -14.86 34.74
C VAL A 215 -11.39 -16.21 35.14
N VAL A 216 -10.97 -17.28 34.48
CA VAL A 216 -11.34 -18.65 34.86
C VAL A 216 -10.23 -19.30 35.68
N VAL A 217 -10.61 -19.96 36.78
CA VAL A 217 -9.71 -20.61 37.74
C VAL A 217 -10.13 -22.05 37.94
N CYS A 218 -9.26 -23.01 37.64
CA CYS A 218 -9.54 -24.42 37.89
C CYS A 218 -9.58 -24.72 39.40
N LYS A 219 -10.58 -25.51 39.84
CA LYS A 219 -10.74 -25.92 41.25
C LYS A 219 -9.51 -26.68 41.76
N SER A 220 -9.26 -26.64 43.07
CA SER A 220 -8.10 -27.29 43.71
C SER A 220 -8.10 -28.83 43.62
N ASN A 221 -9.21 -29.45 43.26
CA ASN A 221 -9.31 -30.88 42.94
C ASN A 221 -9.37 -31.18 41.43
N GLY A 222 -9.42 -30.16 40.57
CA GLY A 222 -9.54 -30.30 39.12
C GLY A 222 -10.95 -30.53 38.56
N SER A 223 -12.01 -30.59 39.39
CA SER A 223 -13.38 -30.93 38.93
C SER A 223 -14.14 -29.76 38.25
N GLY A 224 -13.48 -29.13 37.29
CA GLY A 224 -13.96 -27.94 36.57
C GLY A 224 -13.52 -26.63 37.20
N GLN A 225 -14.13 -25.54 36.74
CA GLN A 225 -13.60 -24.17 36.92
C GLN A 225 -14.56 -23.28 37.74
N TYR A 226 -14.04 -22.15 38.20
CA TYR A 226 -14.78 -20.96 38.63
C TYR A 226 -14.58 -19.87 37.56
N SER A 227 -15.60 -19.06 37.29
CA SER A 227 -15.51 -17.88 36.41
C SER A 227 -15.70 -16.61 37.22
N PHE A 228 -14.87 -15.58 36.96
CA PHE A 228 -14.93 -14.28 37.62
C PHE A 228 -14.88 -13.16 36.57
N PRO A 229 -15.99 -12.46 36.29
CA PRO A 229 -15.99 -11.36 35.32
C PRO A 229 -15.12 -10.20 35.81
N CYS A 230 -14.32 -9.62 34.93
CA CYS A 230 -13.55 -8.42 35.23
C CYS A 230 -14.46 -7.18 35.39
N ASP A 231 -14.12 -6.29 36.33
CA ASP A 231 -14.87 -5.06 36.61
C ASP A 231 -14.96 -4.09 35.39
N GLU A 232 -15.93 -3.18 35.42
CA GLU A 232 -16.18 -2.22 34.33
C GLU A 232 -14.93 -1.35 34.03
N GLY A 233 -14.38 -1.50 32.81
CA GLY A 233 -13.14 -0.85 32.37
C GLY A 233 -11.88 -1.72 32.47
N LEU A 234 -11.99 -2.93 33.00
CA LEU A 234 -10.95 -3.96 32.98
C LEU A 234 -11.23 -5.02 31.90
N THR A 235 -10.18 -5.66 31.38
CA THR A 235 -10.29 -6.84 30.52
C THR A 235 -9.47 -8.01 31.07
N CYS A 236 -9.90 -9.24 30.83
CA CYS A 236 -9.08 -10.40 31.15
C CYS A 236 -7.95 -10.55 30.12
N PHE A 237 -6.71 -10.63 30.58
CA PHE A 237 -5.56 -10.98 29.74
C PHE A 237 -4.63 -11.93 30.52
N ASN A 238 -4.30 -13.09 29.95
CA ASN A 238 -3.47 -14.14 30.56
C ASN A 238 -3.88 -14.55 32.00
N GLY A 239 -5.17 -14.46 32.34
CA GLY A 239 -5.70 -14.79 33.67
C GLY A 239 -5.71 -13.65 34.68
N GLU A 240 -5.38 -12.41 34.28
CA GLU A 240 -5.45 -11.22 35.13
C GLU A 240 -6.42 -10.17 34.55
N CYS A 241 -7.19 -9.49 35.42
CA CYS A 241 -8.01 -8.34 35.02
C CYS A 241 -7.16 -7.07 34.94
N LEU A 242 -6.86 -6.61 33.73
CA LEU A 242 -5.99 -5.44 33.48
C LEU A 242 -6.81 -4.22 33.02
N SER A 243 -6.41 -3.03 33.44
CA SER A 243 -7.07 -1.77 33.09
C SER A 243 -6.78 -1.32 31.66
N LEU A 244 -7.84 -1.11 30.87
CA LEU A 244 -7.71 -0.63 29.49
C LEU A 244 -7.30 0.85 29.45
N THR A 245 -6.19 1.16 28.78
CA THR A 245 -5.79 2.56 28.45
C THR A 245 -6.33 2.99 27.08
N CYS A 246 -6.79 2.03 26.27
CA CYS A 246 -7.31 2.18 24.92
C CYS A 246 -8.23 0.99 24.60
N THR A 247 -8.99 1.04 23.48
CA THR A 247 -9.85 -0.08 23.07
C THR A 247 -9.00 -1.14 22.37
N PRO A 248 -8.95 -2.42 22.82
CA PRO A 248 -8.13 -3.44 22.15
C PRO A 248 -8.41 -3.55 20.64
N GLY A 249 -7.34 -3.56 19.84
CA GLY A 249 -7.42 -3.55 18.37
C GLY A 249 -7.66 -2.18 17.72
N GLU A 250 -7.82 -1.11 18.50
CA GLU A 250 -7.89 0.26 17.99
C GLU A 250 -6.56 0.69 17.37
N VAL A 251 -6.60 1.24 16.15
CA VAL A 251 -5.43 1.70 15.40
C VAL A 251 -5.61 3.14 14.90
N GLU A 252 -4.61 3.98 15.14
CA GLU A 252 -4.52 5.33 14.57
C GLU A 252 -3.11 5.63 14.05
N CYS A 253 -2.94 6.66 13.23
CA CYS A 253 -1.62 7.11 12.79
C CYS A 253 -1.12 8.28 13.64
N VAL A 254 0.01 8.09 14.33
CA VAL A 254 0.71 9.17 15.04
C VAL A 254 1.97 9.52 14.27
N LYS A 255 1.96 10.70 13.66
CA LYS A 255 2.97 11.18 12.71
C LYS A 255 3.19 10.20 11.55
N HIS A 256 4.23 9.36 11.64
CA HIS A 256 4.62 8.38 10.62
C HIS A 256 4.55 6.92 11.13
N GLN A 257 4.06 6.71 12.35
CA GLN A 257 3.98 5.41 13.02
C GLN A 257 2.52 4.98 13.20
N VAL A 258 2.26 3.69 13.11
CA VAL A 258 0.99 3.11 13.57
C VAL A 258 1.00 3.09 15.09
N LYS A 259 -0.04 3.64 15.70
CA LYS A 259 -0.32 3.52 17.13
C LYS A 259 -1.42 2.47 17.29
N GLU A 260 -1.08 1.35 17.92
CA GLU A 260 -1.91 0.15 18.02
C GLU A 260 -2.24 -0.10 19.50
N CYS A 261 -3.50 -0.38 19.81
CA CYS A 261 -3.90 -0.84 21.13
C CYS A 261 -3.79 -2.36 21.23
N THR A 262 -2.84 -2.85 22.04
CA THR A 262 -2.65 -4.28 22.27
C THR A 262 -3.86 -4.93 22.97
N PRO A 263 -4.03 -6.26 22.90
CA PRO A 263 -5.05 -6.99 23.66
C PRO A 263 -5.02 -6.71 25.17
N ALA A 264 -3.84 -6.45 25.73
CA ALA A 264 -3.65 -6.05 27.13
C ALA A 264 -3.98 -4.58 27.42
N GLY A 265 -4.70 -3.87 26.54
CA GLY A 265 -5.12 -2.48 26.74
C GLY A 265 -4.01 -1.43 26.74
N ASN A 266 -2.81 -1.78 26.27
CA ASN A 266 -1.64 -0.90 26.24
C ASN A 266 -1.39 -0.35 24.83
N LEU A 267 -1.09 0.94 24.73
CA LEU A 267 -0.75 1.63 23.47
C LEU A 267 0.71 1.38 23.09
N VAL A 268 0.94 0.85 21.89
CA VAL A 268 2.28 0.70 21.30
C VAL A 268 2.43 1.53 20.03
N LEU A 269 3.64 2.08 19.81
CA LEU A 269 4.00 2.77 18.57
C LEU A 269 4.89 1.87 17.72
N LYS A 270 4.47 1.65 16.48
CA LYS A 270 5.08 0.74 15.51
C LYS A 270 5.46 1.53 14.27
N SER A 271 6.76 1.67 14.02
CA SER A 271 7.25 2.26 12.78
C SER A 271 6.86 1.39 11.58
N CYS A 272 6.47 2.03 10.49
CA CYS A 272 6.22 1.32 9.23
C CYS A 272 7.53 0.79 8.60
N PRO A 273 7.46 -0.28 7.78
CA PRO A 273 8.61 -0.79 7.03
C PRO A 273 9.26 0.30 6.13
N PRO A 274 10.54 0.15 5.76
CA PRO A 274 11.19 1.02 4.79
C PRO A 274 10.37 1.13 3.49
N GLY A 275 10.12 2.36 3.05
CA GLY A 275 9.28 2.66 1.89
C GLY A 275 7.79 2.84 2.19
N GLN A 276 7.36 2.80 3.46
CA GLN A 276 5.95 2.92 3.85
C GLN A 276 5.70 4.10 4.81
N GLU A 277 4.55 4.76 4.64
CA GLU A 277 4.07 5.81 5.55
C GLU A 277 2.78 5.35 6.23
N CYS A 278 2.53 5.81 7.47
CA CYS A 278 1.26 5.52 8.13
C CYS A 278 0.14 6.34 7.47
N SER A 279 -0.94 5.66 7.05
CA SER A 279 -2.17 6.28 6.55
C SER A 279 -3.37 5.45 6.99
N ASN A 280 -4.43 6.11 7.46
CA ASN A 280 -5.69 5.46 7.88
C ASN A 280 -5.53 4.29 8.87
N GLY A 281 -4.58 4.39 9.82
CA GLY A 281 -4.30 3.37 10.83
C GLY A 281 -3.43 2.19 10.37
N GLY A 282 -3.03 2.15 9.09
CA GLY A 282 -2.15 1.11 8.54
C GLY A 282 -0.89 1.67 7.89
N CYS A 283 0.08 0.80 7.61
CA CYS A 283 1.23 1.15 6.80
C CYS A 283 0.91 0.96 5.32
N VAL A 284 1.07 2.02 4.53
CA VAL A 284 0.84 2.02 3.07
C VAL A 284 2.12 2.43 2.34
N GLN A 285 2.24 2.08 1.05
CA GLN A 285 3.36 2.56 0.23
C GLN A 285 3.45 4.10 0.29
N MET A 286 4.64 4.63 0.60
CA MET A 286 4.83 6.07 0.75
C MET A 286 4.59 6.82 -0.56
N ARG A 287 3.96 7.99 -0.47
CA ARG A 287 3.59 8.78 -1.64
C ARG A 287 4.76 9.65 -2.12
N GLN A 288 5.12 9.49 -3.39
CA GLN A 288 6.19 10.23 -4.05
C GLN A 288 5.71 11.62 -4.48
N ARG A 289 6.63 12.59 -4.68
CA ARG A 289 6.25 13.97 -5.07
C ARG A 289 6.58 14.23 -6.54
N VAL A 290 5.56 14.38 -7.40
CA VAL A 290 5.69 14.65 -8.84
C VAL A 290 5.14 16.04 -9.19
N LEU A 291 6.01 16.96 -9.61
CA LEU A 291 5.60 18.23 -10.21
C LEU A 291 5.51 18.05 -11.72
N VAL A 292 4.30 18.12 -12.28
CA VAL A 292 4.13 18.20 -13.74
C VAL A 292 4.39 19.64 -14.16
N VAL A 293 5.43 19.86 -14.97
CA VAL A 293 5.69 21.14 -15.64
C VAL A 293 5.16 21.01 -17.06
N PHE A 294 4.00 21.60 -17.31
CA PHE A 294 3.30 21.58 -18.58
C PHE A 294 3.80 22.72 -19.47
N ASP A 295 4.21 22.41 -20.70
CA ASP A 295 4.48 23.42 -21.72
C ASP A 295 3.19 24.15 -22.10
N THR A 296 3.26 25.48 -22.09
CA THR A 296 2.16 26.37 -22.46
C THR A 296 2.65 27.49 -23.38
N SER A 297 3.69 27.23 -24.17
CA SER A 297 4.17 28.12 -25.24
C SER A 297 3.27 28.04 -26.48
N GLY A 298 3.57 28.81 -27.53
CA GLY A 298 2.75 28.87 -28.75
C GLY A 298 2.71 27.59 -29.59
N SER A 299 3.79 26.80 -29.63
CA SER A 299 3.89 25.54 -30.39
C SER A 299 2.81 24.54 -29.97
N MET A 300 2.50 24.49 -28.68
CA MET A 300 1.46 23.65 -28.10
C MET A 300 0.04 23.94 -28.65
N ASN A 301 -0.22 25.08 -29.30
CA ASN A 301 -1.50 25.38 -29.99
C ASN A 301 -1.54 24.91 -31.46
N LEU A 302 -0.44 24.38 -32.01
CA LEU A 302 -0.40 23.84 -33.37
C LEU A 302 -1.29 22.59 -33.52
N ILE A 303 -1.70 22.31 -34.75
CA ILE A 303 -2.34 21.04 -35.09
C ILE A 303 -1.32 19.92 -34.86
N ALA A 304 -1.71 18.86 -34.16
CA ALA A 304 -0.86 17.74 -33.83
C ALA A 304 -0.23 17.11 -35.09
N GLY A 305 1.10 17.10 -35.16
CA GLY A 305 1.84 16.62 -36.33
C GLY A 305 2.00 17.62 -37.48
N SER A 306 1.66 18.91 -37.31
CA SER A 306 1.89 19.97 -38.30
C SER A 306 2.60 21.21 -37.71
N GLU A 307 3.11 22.07 -38.59
CA GLU A 307 3.54 23.45 -38.30
C GLU A 307 2.37 24.46 -38.43
N ASP A 308 1.17 24.00 -38.79
CA ASP A 308 -0.03 24.83 -38.97
C ASP A 308 -0.73 25.16 -37.64
N TYR A 309 -1.09 26.44 -37.45
CA TYR A 309 -2.09 26.84 -36.47
C TYR A 309 -3.50 26.57 -37.00
N PRO A 310 -4.42 26.06 -36.17
CA PRO A 310 -5.80 25.79 -36.59
C PRO A 310 -6.58 27.08 -36.87
N ASN A 311 -7.38 27.05 -37.94
CA ASN A 311 -8.34 28.12 -38.24
C ASN A 311 -9.50 28.11 -37.24
N LEU A 312 -10.11 29.28 -37.01
CA LEU A 312 -11.40 29.37 -36.34
C LEU A 312 -12.51 28.77 -37.23
N CYS A 313 -13.47 28.07 -36.63
CA CYS A 313 -14.59 27.48 -37.32
C CYS A 313 -15.49 28.53 -37.99
N GLU A 314 -16.01 28.20 -39.17
CA GLU A 314 -17.16 28.91 -39.74
C GLU A 314 -18.45 28.48 -39.02
N ALA A 315 -19.50 29.30 -39.10
CA ALA A 315 -20.74 29.05 -38.37
C ALA A 315 -21.47 27.80 -38.92
N GLY A 316 -21.28 26.66 -38.24
CA GLY A 316 -21.83 25.35 -38.62
C GLY A 316 -20.80 24.33 -39.12
N SER A 317 -19.50 24.61 -39.05
CA SER A 317 -18.45 23.60 -39.18
C SER A 317 -17.91 23.23 -37.80
N GLU A 318 -18.18 22.01 -37.33
CA GLU A 318 -17.71 21.51 -36.02
C GLU A 318 -16.62 20.44 -36.21
N GLY A 319 -15.63 20.39 -35.30
CA GLY A 319 -14.77 19.21 -35.11
C GLY A 319 -13.46 19.11 -35.93
N THR A 320 -13.11 20.09 -36.77
CA THR A 320 -11.82 20.14 -37.51
C THR A 320 -11.13 21.51 -37.46
N CYS A 321 -11.59 22.39 -36.57
CA CYS A 321 -11.23 23.79 -36.45
C CYS A 321 -11.43 24.24 -35.00
N LEU A 322 -10.88 25.40 -34.61
CA LEU A 322 -11.12 25.97 -33.28
C LEU A 322 -12.53 26.56 -33.21
N GLU A 323 -13.33 26.04 -32.29
CA GLU A 323 -14.62 26.62 -31.92
C GLU A 323 -14.44 28.06 -31.39
N PRO A 324 -15.46 28.93 -31.46
CA PRO A 324 -15.40 30.22 -30.80
C PRO A 324 -15.12 30.10 -29.29
N TRP A 325 -14.35 31.04 -28.75
CA TRP A 325 -14.17 31.18 -27.30
C TRP A 325 -15.53 31.34 -26.60
N PRO A 326 -15.81 30.67 -25.46
CA PRO A 326 -14.85 29.95 -24.61
C PRO A 326 -14.57 28.48 -24.97
N THR A 327 -15.37 27.88 -25.85
CA THR A 327 -15.29 26.43 -26.13
C THR A 327 -13.92 26.04 -26.67
N CYS A 328 -13.52 26.64 -27.80
CA CYS A 328 -12.23 26.42 -28.47
C CYS A 328 -11.98 25.00 -29.01
N GLU A 329 -12.00 23.99 -28.15
CA GLU A 329 -11.68 22.60 -28.48
C GLU A 329 -12.45 21.68 -27.52
N SER A 330 -12.83 20.48 -27.98
CA SER A 330 -13.62 19.54 -27.16
C SER A 330 -12.77 18.38 -26.65
N SER A 331 -13.10 17.85 -25.47
CA SER A 331 -12.49 16.61 -24.95
C SER A 331 -12.83 15.37 -25.78
N THR A 332 -13.84 15.43 -26.64
CA THR A 332 -14.23 14.37 -27.57
C THR A 332 -13.41 14.37 -28.86
N THR A 333 -13.06 15.55 -29.39
CA THR A 333 -12.38 15.72 -30.68
C THR A 333 -11.26 16.77 -30.59
N PRO A 334 -10.25 16.61 -29.72
CA PRO A 334 -9.07 17.47 -29.77
C PRO A 334 -8.20 17.10 -30.97
N PHE A 335 -7.50 18.11 -31.50
CA PHE A 335 -6.60 18.02 -32.64
C PHE A 335 -5.35 18.89 -32.46
N THR A 336 -5.30 19.78 -31.44
CA THR A 336 -4.08 20.50 -31.09
C THR A 336 -3.16 19.65 -30.21
N THR A 337 -1.86 19.93 -30.24
CA THR A 337 -0.86 19.29 -29.37
C THR A 337 -1.26 19.43 -27.89
N LEU A 338 -1.68 20.62 -27.44
CA LEU A 338 -2.19 20.86 -26.09
C LEU A 338 -3.49 20.11 -25.82
N GLY A 339 -4.45 20.14 -26.75
CA GLY A 339 -5.75 19.49 -26.60
C GLY A 339 -5.61 18.00 -26.35
N ILE A 340 -4.91 17.28 -27.22
CA ILE A 340 -4.70 15.84 -27.07
C ILE A 340 -3.96 15.53 -25.77
N SER A 341 -2.98 16.37 -25.41
CA SER A 341 -2.25 16.24 -24.14
C SER A 341 -3.16 16.45 -22.92
N LYS A 342 -4.05 17.45 -22.92
CA LYS A 342 -5.06 17.66 -21.88
C LYS A 342 -5.97 16.44 -21.74
N LYS A 343 -6.39 15.84 -22.86
CA LYS A 343 -7.20 14.60 -22.86
C LYS A 343 -6.43 13.42 -22.24
N VAL A 344 -5.18 13.18 -22.63
CA VAL A 344 -4.35 12.08 -22.10
C VAL A 344 -4.00 12.28 -20.62
N PHE A 345 -3.56 13.48 -20.21
CA PHE A 345 -3.32 13.79 -18.80
C PHE A 345 -4.60 13.72 -17.95
N SER A 346 -5.77 14.07 -18.52
CA SER A 346 -7.07 13.94 -17.86
C SER A 346 -7.53 12.48 -17.74
N GLN A 347 -7.06 11.56 -18.58
CA GLN A 347 -7.22 10.11 -18.37
C GLN A 347 -6.23 9.59 -17.31
N PHE A 348 -4.97 10.05 -17.36
CA PHE A 348 -3.90 9.69 -16.42
C PHE A 348 -4.27 10.03 -14.96
N PHE A 349 -4.65 11.28 -14.66
CA PHE A 349 -5.07 11.71 -13.31
C PHE A 349 -6.39 11.09 -12.81
N LYS A 350 -7.05 10.25 -13.64
CA LYS A 350 -8.22 9.44 -13.26
C LYS A 350 -7.89 7.95 -13.11
N SER A 351 -6.64 7.55 -13.33
CA SER A 351 -6.19 6.15 -13.24
C SER A 351 -5.52 5.82 -11.91
N ASP A 352 -5.67 4.57 -11.46
CA ASP A 352 -5.24 4.12 -10.13
C ASP A 352 -3.73 4.27 -9.88
N ASP A 353 -2.93 4.28 -10.95
CA ASP A 353 -1.49 4.56 -10.96
C ASP A 353 -1.13 5.89 -10.26
N THR A 354 -2.08 6.84 -10.22
CA THR A 354 -1.89 8.19 -9.65
C THR A 354 -2.27 8.31 -8.16
N GLN A 355 -2.90 7.30 -7.56
CA GLN A 355 -3.35 7.37 -6.15
C GLN A 355 -2.19 7.40 -5.15
N ASN A 356 -1.07 6.77 -5.49
CA ASN A 356 0.13 6.69 -4.65
C ASN A 356 1.15 7.82 -4.92
N VAL A 357 0.71 8.95 -5.49
CA VAL A 357 1.58 10.08 -5.84
C VAL A 357 0.94 11.41 -5.41
N PHE A 358 1.72 12.26 -4.74
CA PHE A 358 1.41 13.67 -4.57
C PHE A 358 1.79 14.43 -5.82
N PHE A 359 0.84 15.14 -6.42
CA PHE A 359 1.09 15.93 -7.62
C PHE A 359 1.14 17.42 -7.33
N GLY A 360 1.95 18.15 -8.10
CA GLY A 360 1.78 19.57 -8.36
C GLY A 360 1.61 19.79 -9.86
N LEU A 361 0.98 20.91 -10.25
CA LEU A 361 0.92 21.36 -11.64
C LEU A 361 1.53 22.75 -11.75
N GLN A 362 2.53 22.86 -12.62
CA GLN A 362 3.16 24.10 -13.04
C GLN A 362 2.94 24.28 -14.55
N ARG A 363 2.81 25.53 -14.99
CA ARG A 363 2.92 25.97 -16.39
C ARG A 363 4.14 26.88 -16.60
N PHE A 364 4.36 27.34 -17.82
CA PHE A 364 5.26 28.47 -18.06
C PHE A 364 4.63 29.78 -17.52
N PRO A 365 5.42 30.84 -17.26
CA PRO A 365 4.90 32.11 -16.75
C PRO A 365 3.75 32.67 -17.60
N GLN A 366 2.57 32.78 -17.00
CA GLN A 366 1.46 33.52 -17.61
C GLN A 366 0.76 34.39 -16.57
N ALA A 367 0.63 35.67 -16.86
CA ALA A 367 -0.01 36.64 -16.01
C ALA A 367 -1.52 36.74 -16.26
N ALA A 368 -2.28 37.04 -15.20
CA ALA A 368 -3.73 37.30 -15.20
C ALA A 368 -4.10 38.65 -15.87
N LYS A 369 -3.72 38.83 -17.15
CA LYS A 369 -3.62 40.15 -17.79
C LYS A 369 -4.04 40.19 -19.28
N ASN A 370 -4.65 39.14 -19.85
CA ASN A 370 -5.04 39.12 -21.27
C ASN A 370 -6.40 39.83 -21.51
N PRO A 371 -6.48 40.86 -22.38
CA PRO A 371 -7.72 41.56 -22.66
C PRO A 371 -8.58 40.93 -23.78
N ALA A 372 -8.13 39.87 -24.46
CA ALA A 372 -8.83 39.30 -25.62
C ALA A 372 -9.53 37.97 -25.29
N PRO A 373 -10.85 37.83 -25.54
CA PRO A 373 -11.55 36.54 -25.45
C PRO A 373 -11.25 35.71 -26.71
N VAL A 374 -10.06 35.11 -26.74
CA VAL A 374 -9.55 34.25 -27.83
C VAL A 374 -9.05 32.93 -27.25
N CYS A 375 -8.97 31.90 -28.10
CA CYS A 375 -8.61 30.55 -27.66
C CYS A 375 -7.12 30.40 -27.31
N ASP A 376 -6.27 31.17 -27.98
CA ASP A 376 -4.86 31.35 -27.64
C ASP A 376 -4.74 32.19 -26.35
N GLY A 377 -4.20 31.60 -25.28
CA GLY A 377 -4.02 32.21 -23.95
C GLY A 377 -5.28 32.39 -23.09
N GLY A 378 -6.45 32.64 -23.68
CA GLY A 378 -7.70 32.87 -22.94
C GLY A 378 -7.58 34.04 -21.95
N TYR A 379 -7.89 33.79 -20.67
CA TYR A 379 -7.66 34.76 -19.59
C TYR A 379 -6.19 35.19 -19.41
N PHE A 380 -5.25 34.32 -19.75
CA PHE A 380 -3.84 34.48 -19.38
C PHE A 380 -3.01 35.08 -20.52
N LYS A 381 -2.05 35.94 -20.15
CA LYS A 381 -1.03 36.48 -21.05
C LYS A 381 0.28 35.78 -20.71
N GLY A 382 0.75 34.92 -21.61
CA GLY A 382 2.10 34.36 -21.55
C GLY A 382 3.21 35.41 -21.50
N ASP A 383 4.26 35.08 -20.77
CA ASP A 383 5.43 35.92 -20.57
C ASP A 383 6.68 35.04 -20.39
N THR A 384 7.86 35.66 -20.33
CA THR A 384 9.14 34.93 -20.21
C THR A 384 9.58 34.75 -18.76
N ILE A 385 8.99 35.53 -17.86
CA ILE A 385 9.30 35.63 -16.44
C ILE A 385 8.02 35.87 -15.64
N ILE A 386 8.03 35.52 -14.35
CA ILE A 386 6.96 35.95 -13.43
C ILE A 386 7.19 37.38 -12.94
N THR A 387 6.10 38.04 -12.56
CA THR A 387 6.09 39.43 -12.10
C THR A 387 7.05 39.63 -10.92
N GLY A 388 8.05 40.50 -11.12
CA GLY A 388 9.06 40.87 -10.11
C GLY A 388 10.38 40.12 -10.19
N ASP A 389 10.51 39.12 -11.08
CA ASP A 389 11.82 38.59 -11.46
C ASP A 389 12.64 39.68 -12.16
N THR A 390 13.91 39.83 -11.78
CA THR A 390 14.83 40.86 -12.32
C THR A 390 15.98 40.27 -13.14
N GLY A 391 16.00 38.95 -13.35
CA GLY A 391 17.07 38.26 -14.06
C GLY A 391 18.34 38.03 -13.26
N THR A 392 18.36 38.30 -11.94
CA THR A 392 19.56 38.19 -11.09
C THR A 392 19.97 36.76 -10.71
N HIS A 393 19.18 35.75 -11.08
CA HIS A 393 19.37 34.32 -10.74
C HIS A 393 19.21 33.99 -9.23
N GLU A 394 19.11 35.02 -8.38
CA GLU A 394 18.97 34.91 -6.93
C GLU A 394 17.51 35.05 -6.46
N LEU A 395 17.15 34.24 -5.47
CA LEU A 395 15.98 34.44 -4.63
C LEU A 395 16.43 34.69 -3.19
N PRO A 396 16.27 35.92 -2.66
CA PRO A 396 16.71 36.26 -1.30
C PRO A 396 15.81 35.59 -0.26
N LEU A 397 16.17 34.39 0.18
CA LEU A 397 15.52 33.73 1.32
C LEU A 397 15.92 34.46 2.62
N PRO A 398 14.99 34.69 3.57
CA PRO A 398 13.56 34.37 3.51
C PRO A 398 12.70 35.46 2.83
N ASN A 399 13.24 36.67 2.66
CA ASN A 399 12.49 37.91 2.40
C ASN A 399 11.99 38.14 0.94
N SER A 400 12.17 37.18 0.02
CA SER A 400 11.70 37.32 -1.37
C SER A 400 10.17 37.34 -1.43
N THR A 401 9.57 38.54 -1.45
CA THR A 401 8.12 38.71 -1.54
C THR A 401 7.59 38.48 -2.96
N TRP A 402 8.38 38.77 -4.00
CA TRP A 402 7.89 38.77 -5.38
C TRP A 402 7.54 37.38 -5.89
N PHE A 403 8.35 36.36 -5.56
CA PHE A 403 8.09 34.97 -5.93
C PHE A 403 6.79 34.47 -5.28
N ASP A 404 6.63 34.74 -3.98
CA ASP A 404 5.50 34.30 -3.18
C ASP A 404 4.19 35.00 -3.59
N GLN A 405 4.27 36.30 -3.90
CA GLN A 405 3.12 37.12 -4.32
C GLN A 405 2.62 36.76 -5.73
N ASN A 406 3.50 36.23 -6.59
CA ASN A 406 3.20 35.95 -8.00
C ASN A 406 3.34 34.46 -8.36
N LEU A 407 3.39 33.57 -7.35
CA LEU A 407 3.55 32.13 -7.53
C LEU A 407 2.46 31.50 -8.41
N SER A 408 1.26 32.09 -8.43
CA SER A 408 0.13 31.67 -9.28
C SER A 408 0.27 32.05 -10.77
N GLU A 409 1.29 32.82 -11.17
CA GLU A 409 1.63 32.99 -12.58
C GLU A 409 2.26 31.69 -13.17
N ILE A 410 2.78 30.79 -12.32
CA ILE A 410 3.42 29.51 -12.70
C ILE A 410 2.79 28.26 -12.05
N ILE A 411 2.59 28.23 -10.73
CA ILE A 411 2.02 27.09 -10.02
C ILE A 411 0.49 27.17 -10.07
N LEU A 412 -0.10 26.24 -10.80
CA LEU A 412 -1.54 26.13 -11.06
C LEU A 412 -2.25 25.34 -9.96
N VAL A 413 -1.58 24.29 -9.48
CA VAL A 413 -2.03 23.46 -8.36
C VAL A 413 -0.79 23.16 -7.52
N PRO A 414 -0.68 23.66 -6.28
CA PRO A 414 0.40 23.28 -5.39
C PRO A 414 0.25 21.80 -4.96
N PHE A 415 1.33 21.21 -4.47
CA PHE A 415 1.25 19.93 -3.76
C PHE A 415 0.19 19.99 -2.64
N PRO A 416 -0.49 18.86 -2.35
CA PRO A 416 -1.55 18.83 -1.35
C PRO A 416 -1.01 19.24 0.04
N PRO A 417 -1.77 20.04 0.82
CA PRO A 417 -1.35 20.48 2.15
C PRO A 417 -1.38 19.32 3.16
N PRO A 418 -0.70 19.46 4.31
CA PRO A 418 -0.74 18.50 5.41
C PRO A 418 -2.16 17.97 5.71
N ASN A 419 -2.28 16.65 5.77
CA ASN A 419 -3.52 15.87 6.03
C ASN A 419 -4.54 15.85 4.87
N SER A 420 -4.20 16.34 3.68
CA SER A 420 -5.02 16.12 2.48
C SER A 420 -4.76 14.74 1.87
N SER A 421 -5.82 14.05 1.43
CA SER A 421 -5.72 12.74 0.77
C SER A 421 -5.21 12.85 -0.66
N SER A 422 -5.71 13.82 -1.44
CA SER A 422 -5.39 14.04 -2.85
C SER A 422 -5.83 15.43 -3.34
N ASN A 423 -5.14 15.95 -4.37
CA ASN A 423 -5.49 17.16 -5.12
C ASN A 423 -5.83 16.88 -6.60
N LEU A 424 -5.98 15.60 -7.02
CA LEU A 424 -6.20 15.21 -8.42
C LEU A 424 -7.36 15.94 -9.10
N LEU A 425 -8.46 16.19 -8.39
CA LEU A 425 -9.61 16.96 -8.91
C LEU A 425 -9.25 18.40 -9.31
N SER A 426 -8.32 19.04 -8.60
CA SER A 426 -7.84 20.38 -8.95
C SER A 426 -6.94 20.35 -10.18
N LEU A 427 -6.13 19.29 -10.38
CA LEU A 427 -5.36 19.10 -11.62
C LEU A 427 -6.29 18.95 -12.82
N ILE A 428 -7.31 18.09 -12.69
CA ILE A 428 -8.28 17.81 -13.74
C ILE A 428 -9.05 19.08 -14.13
N GLN A 429 -9.39 19.96 -13.18
CA GLN A 429 -10.04 21.25 -13.45
C GLN A 429 -9.22 22.23 -14.30
N TRP A 430 -7.89 22.08 -14.37
CA TRP A 430 -7.07 22.85 -15.32
C TRP A 430 -7.07 22.24 -16.73
N ILE A 431 -7.57 21.01 -16.92
CA ILE A 431 -7.47 20.28 -18.19
C ILE A 431 -8.79 19.61 -18.61
N ASP A 432 -9.93 20.13 -18.15
CA ASP A 432 -11.27 19.57 -18.43
C ASP A 432 -11.96 20.13 -19.69
N PHE A 433 -11.27 20.99 -20.44
CA PHE A 433 -11.78 21.70 -21.63
C PHE A 433 -12.94 22.66 -21.33
N SER A 434 -13.03 23.16 -20.11
CA SER A 434 -14.10 24.07 -19.69
C SER A 434 -13.55 25.43 -19.30
N GLU A 435 -13.95 26.51 -19.96
CA GLU A 435 -13.68 27.88 -19.50
C GLU A 435 -15.01 28.61 -19.27
N LYS A 436 -15.39 28.85 -18.02
CA LYS A 436 -16.67 29.44 -17.65
C LYS A 436 -16.48 30.86 -17.13
N THR A 437 -17.39 31.76 -17.51
CA THR A 437 -17.42 33.14 -17.00
C THR A 437 -18.78 33.52 -16.42
N PHE A 438 -18.77 34.34 -15.38
CA PHE A 438 -19.95 34.93 -14.76
C PHE A 438 -20.08 36.41 -15.16
N LYS A 439 -21.26 36.79 -15.64
CA LYS A 439 -21.57 38.16 -16.04
C LYS A 439 -21.80 39.05 -14.81
N THR A 440 -21.02 40.10 -14.67
CA THR A 440 -21.17 41.11 -13.61
C THR A 440 -22.01 42.30 -14.06
N ASP A 441 -22.49 43.10 -13.10
CA ASP A 441 -23.18 44.36 -13.38
C ASP A 441 -22.26 45.48 -13.87
N LYS A 442 -20.93 45.33 -13.76
CA LYS A 442 -19.95 46.37 -14.16
C LYS A 442 -19.96 46.55 -15.68
N GLY A 443 -20.20 47.78 -16.13
CA GLY A 443 -20.03 48.18 -17.53
C GLY A 443 -18.56 48.40 -17.88
N CYS A 444 -18.20 48.22 -19.15
CA CYS A 444 -16.84 48.33 -19.65
C CYS A 444 -16.81 48.83 -21.10
N ALA A 445 -15.69 49.40 -21.54
CA ALA A 445 -15.38 49.63 -22.95
C ALA A 445 -14.44 48.55 -23.48
N THR A 446 -13.49 48.14 -22.63
CA THR A 446 -12.34 47.26 -22.88
C THR A 446 -12.22 46.21 -21.77
N SER A 447 -11.57 45.08 -22.04
CA SER A 447 -11.36 44.06 -21.00
C SER A 447 -10.41 44.51 -19.89
N SER A 448 -9.54 45.50 -20.12
CA SER A 448 -8.76 46.18 -19.08
C SER A 448 -9.61 46.89 -18.03
N ASP A 449 -10.90 47.16 -18.30
CA ASP A 449 -11.84 47.64 -17.29
C ASP A 449 -12.30 46.52 -16.33
N CYS A 450 -12.00 45.26 -16.63
CA CYS A 450 -12.52 44.08 -15.96
C CYS A 450 -11.43 43.38 -15.13
N VAL A 451 -11.48 43.56 -13.80
CA VAL A 451 -10.63 42.79 -12.88
C VAL A 451 -10.98 41.32 -13.02
N ASN A 452 -9.98 40.49 -13.32
CA ASN A 452 -10.09 39.04 -13.50
C ASN A 452 -11.17 38.62 -14.51
N GLY A 453 -11.28 39.31 -15.65
CA GLY A 453 -12.36 39.08 -16.62
C GLY A 453 -12.17 39.73 -17.98
N VAL A 454 -13.13 39.45 -18.88
CA VAL A 454 -13.21 39.98 -20.26
C VAL A 454 -14.44 40.87 -20.44
N CYS A 455 -14.38 41.83 -21.37
CA CYS A 455 -15.45 42.79 -21.62
C CYS A 455 -16.32 42.38 -22.83
N LEU A 456 -17.47 41.76 -22.54
CA LEU A 456 -18.32 41.09 -23.54
C LEU A 456 -19.67 41.81 -23.76
N GLY A 457 -20.27 41.58 -24.92
CA GLY A 457 -21.58 42.11 -25.31
C GLY A 457 -21.54 43.14 -26.45
N SER A 458 -22.73 43.60 -26.85
CA SER A 458 -22.90 44.54 -27.97
C SER A 458 -22.34 45.93 -27.65
N VAL A 459 -21.96 46.67 -28.70
CA VAL A 459 -21.50 48.08 -28.61
C VAL A 459 -22.51 48.91 -27.81
N GLY A 460 -22.01 49.66 -26.82
CA GLY A 460 -22.83 50.47 -25.90
C GLY A 460 -23.45 49.72 -24.70
N ASN A 461 -23.49 48.37 -24.72
CA ASN A 461 -24.11 47.54 -23.67
C ASN A 461 -23.16 46.49 -23.08
N LYS A 462 -21.85 46.62 -23.29
CA LYS A 462 -20.85 45.66 -22.79
C LYS A 462 -20.82 45.59 -21.26
N LYS A 463 -20.55 44.39 -20.73
CA LYS A 463 -20.38 44.10 -19.31
C LYS A 463 -19.10 43.29 -19.07
N CYS A 464 -18.52 43.42 -17.89
CA CYS A 464 -17.42 42.57 -17.45
C CYS A 464 -17.93 41.16 -17.12
N HIS A 465 -17.25 40.15 -17.65
CA HIS A 465 -17.45 38.74 -17.37
C HIS A 465 -16.20 38.20 -16.66
N THR A 466 -16.33 37.77 -15.41
CA THR A 466 -15.22 37.24 -14.61
C THR A 466 -15.10 35.74 -14.75
N PHE A 467 -13.88 35.21 -14.85
CA PHE A 467 -13.65 33.76 -14.94
C PHE A 467 -14.01 33.07 -13.61
N THR A 468 -14.69 31.92 -13.68
CA THR A 468 -15.20 31.20 -12.49
C THR A 468 -14.57 29.83 -12.27
N ASN A 469 -13.79 29.33 -13.23
CA ASN A 469 -12.93 28.16 -13.06
C ASN A 469 -11.62 28.39 -13.82
N PRO A 470 -10.54 27.69 -13.46
CA PRO A 470 -9.30 27.72 -14.22
C PRO A 470 -9.40 26.92 -15.52
N GLU A 471 -8.50 27.16 -16.46
CA GLU A 471 -8.34 26.39 -17.71
C GLU A 471 -6.89 26.56 -18.21
N LEU A 472 -6.29 25.49 -18.74
CA LEU A 472 -4.95 25.51 -19.31
C LEU A 472 -5.02 25.91 -20.78
N ARG A 473 -4.34 27.00 -21.11
CA ARG A 473 -4.19 27.58 -22.45
C ARG A 473 -2.71 27.74 -22.78
N ALA A 474 -2.31 27.32 -23.97
CA ALA A 474 -1.02 27.65 -24.54
C ALA A 474 -1.05 29.09 -25.06
N HIS A 475 0.04 29.84 -24.87
CA HIS A 475 0.30 31.15 -25.45
C HIS A 475 1.73 31.64 -25.16
N GLY A 476 2.37 32.24 -26.16
CA GLY A 476 3.59 33.01 -25.99
C GLY A 476 4.87 32.18 -26.14
N TRP A 477 5.92 32.58 -25.42
CA TRP A 477 7.27 32.03 -25.58
C TRP A 477 7.47 30.71 -24.82
N THR A 478 8.60 30.06 -25.09
CA THR A 478 9.08 28.83 -24.44
C THR A 478 10.24 29.15 -23.48
N PRO A 479 9.98 29.70 -22.27
CA PRO A 479 11.01 30.01 -21.27
C PRO A 479 11.44 28.76 -20.50
N LEU A 480 11.81 27.68 -21.21
CA LEU A 480 11.92 26.31 -20.66
C LEU A 480 12.83 26.22 -19.42
N GLY A 481 14.05 26.76 -19.50
CA GLY A 481 14.98 26.75 -18.37
C GLY A 481 14.60 27.73 -17.24
N LYS A 482 13.91 28.83 -17.55
CA LYS A 482 13.30 29.71 -16.54
C LYS A 482 12.21 28.95 -15.76
N SER A 483 11.39 28.15 -16.43
CA SER A 483 10.38 27.27 -15.82
C SER A 483 11.03 26.19 -14.93
N LEU A 484 12.12 25.56 -15.38
CA LEU A 484 12.90 24.61 -14.56
C LEU A 484 13.56 25.27 -13.33
N TYR A 485 14.09 26.49 -13.48
CA TYR A 485 14.56 27.29 -12.35
C TYR A 485 13.44 27.50 -11.33
N TYR A 486 12.27 28.02 -11.75
CA TYR A 486 11.15 28.25 -10.84
C TYR A 486 10.62 26.96 -10.19
N ALA A 487 10.63 25.84 -10.90
CA ALA A 487 10.25 24.53 -10.34
C ALA A 487 11.17 24.15 -9.16
N GLY A 488 12.49 24.25 -9.35
CA GLY A 488 13.47 24.01 -8.30
C GLY A 488 13.32 24.93 -7.10
N GLU A 489 13.01 26.20 -7.34
CA GLU A 489 12.81 27.21 -6.30
C GLU A 489 11.48 27.02 -5.55
N TYR A 490 10.43 26.55 -6.22
CA TYR A 490 9.20 26.08 -5.59
C TYR A 490 9.47 24.86 -4.71
N PHE A 491 10.24 23.87 -5.19
CA PHE A 491 10.67 22.73 -4.36
C PHE A 491 11.45 23.18 -3.11
N ARG A 492 12.46 24.04 -3.28
CA ARG A 492 13.29 24.60 -2.19
C ARG A 492 12.49 25.42 -1.17
N LYS A 493 11.47 26.17 -1.62
CA LYS A 493 10.71 27.07 -0.73
C LYS A 493 9.44 26.46 -0.14
N TYR A 494 8.82 25.47 -0.76
CA TYR A 494 7.51 24.95 -0.33
C TYR A 494 7.43 23.44 -0.13
N VAL A 495 8.38 22.65 -0.63
CA VAL A 495 8.20 21.18 -0.72
C VAL A 495 9.23 20.43 0.11
N VAL A 496 10.53 20.72 -0.08
CA VAL A 496 11.63 20.11 0.68
C VAL A 496 12.06 21.08 1.76
N VAL A 497 11.46 20.93 2.95
CA VAL A 497 11.46 21.95 4.01
C VAL A 497 12.26 21.54 5.24
N ASP A 498 13.15 20.54 5.14
CA ASP A 498 14.02 20.13 6.24
C ASP A 498 14.77 21.32 6.84
N GLY A 499 14.87 21.37 8.18
CA GLY A 499 15.57 22.45 8.87
C GLY A 499 14.81 23.77 8.97
N ARG A 500 13.62 23.89 8.36
CA ARG A 500 12.68 25.00 8.60
C ARG A 500 12.29 25.04 10.09
N ALA A 501 12.17 26.24 10.64
CA ALA A 501 11.68 26.43 12.00
C ALA A 501 10.16 26.22 12.06
N CYS A 502 9.69 25.54 13.11
CA CYS A 502 8.28 25.21 13.34
C CYS A 502 7.96 25.19 14.84
N GLN A 503 6.67 25.24 15.18
CA GLN A 503 6.14 24.98 16.53
C GLN A 503 5.22 23.75 16.53
N THR A 504 4.63 23.45 15.37
CA THR A 504 3.69 22.36 15.10
C THR A 504 4.01 21.73 13.74
N ASP A 505 3.52 20.51 13.51
CA ASP A 505 3.67 19.83 12.21
C ASP A 505 3.05 20.63 11.04
N ALA A 506 2.02 21.45 11.32
CA ALA A 506 1.38 22.31 10.34
C ALA A 506 2.27 23.46 9.82
N ASP A 507 3.17 24.00 10.66
CA ASP A 507 4.07 25.10 10.28
C ASP A 507 5.09 24.70 9.20
N CYS A 508 5.33 23.39 9.03
CA CYS A 508 6.18 22.88 7.96
C CYS A 508 5.54 23.08 6.57
N GLY A 509 4.21 23.08 6.49
CA GLY A 509 3.45 23.40 5.27
C GLY A 509 3.57 22.41 4.10
N SER A 510 4.37 21.34 4.24
CA SER A 510 4.60 20.32 3.22
C SER A 510 4.16 18.95 3.72
N GLN A 511 3.46 18.19 2.87
CA GLN A 511 2.93 16.87 3.22
C GLN A 511 4.07 15.85 3.41
N GLY A 512 4.00 15.11 4.52
CA GLY A 512 5.03 14.15 4.95
C GLY A 512 6.12 14.75 5.86
N TYR A 513 6.09 16.05 6.13
CA TYR A 513 6.97 16.69 7.12
C TYR A 513 6.31 16.80 8.49
N TYR A 514 7.12 16.68 9.53
CA TYR A 514 6.72 16.86 10.93
C TYR A 514 7.71 17.79 11.64
N CYS A 515 7.24 18.44 12.69
CA CYS A 515 8.09 19.22 13.60
C CYS A 515 8.68 18.30 14.68
N ASN A 516 9.99 18.37 14.88
CA ASN A 516 10.68 17.68 15.97
C ASN A 516 10.77 18.55 17.23
N GLU A 517 11.27 17.96 18.32
CA GLU A 517 11.35 18.58 19.65
C GLU A 517 12.27 19.82 19.71
N VAL A 518 13.19 19.99 18.74
CA VAL A 518 14.04 21.19 18.63
C VAL A 518 13.44 22.26 17.72
N GLY A 519 12.15 22.17 17.40
CA GLY A 519 11.41 23.16 16.61
C GLY A 519 11.84 23.17 15.14
N LYS A 520 12.18 22.01 14.58
CA LYS A 520 12.69 21.86 13.20
C LYS A 520 11.87 20.83 12.40
N CYS A 521 11.55 21.21 11.16
CA CYS A 521 10.88 20.33 10.21
C CYS A 521 11.83 19.23 9.70
N TYR A 522 11.32 18.00 9.56
CA TYR A 522 12.00 16.86 8.95
C TYR A 522 10.99 15.92 8.27
N ASP A 523 11.42 15.22 7.21
CA ASP A 523 10.66 14.13 6.59
C ASP A 523 11.29 12.79 7.01
N PRO A 524 10.64 11.96 7.84
CA PRO A 524 11.21 10.71 8.35
C PRO A 524 11.46 9.68 7.26
N LEU A 525 10.93 9.88 6.05
CA LEU A 525 11.12 9.00 4.89
C LEU A 525 11.96 9.67 3.79
N LYS A 526 12.68 10.75 4.09
CA LYS A 526 13.49 11.53 3.13
C LYS A 526 14.43 10.68 2.26
N SER A 527 15.03 9.63 2.81
CA SER A 527 15.90 8.70 2.09
C SER A 527 15.20 7.96 0.94
N CYS A 528 13.88 7.75 1.04
CA CYS A 528 13.08 7.03 0.06
C CYS A 528 12.02 7.90 -0.65
N ARG A 529 11.92 9.20 -0.31
CA ARG A 529 10.99 10.13 -0.95
C ARG A 529 11.65 10.90 -2.08
N LEU A 530 11.39 10.44 -3.29
CA LEU A 530 11.79 11.07 -4.52
C LEU A 530 10.95 12.32 -4.79
N ASN A 531 11.65 13.36 -5.25
CA ASN A 531 11.06 14.60 -5.72
C ASN A 531 11.35 14.66 -7.22
N VAL A 532 10.31 14.52 -8.03
CA VAL A 532 10.38 14.35 -9.49
C VAL A 532 9.72 15.52 -10.17
N ILE A 533 10.32 16.01 -11.24
CA ILE A 533 9.73 16.90 -12.23
C ILE A 533 9.41 16.05 -13.45
N VAL A 534 8.15 16.03 -13.87
CA VAL A 534 7.74 15.52 -15.20
C VAL A 534 7.56 16.75 -16.08
N LEU A 535 8.59 17.07 -16.84
CA LEU A 535 8.56 18.12 -17.85
C LEU A 535 7.87 17.57 -19.09
N PHE A 536 6.71 18.12 -19.45
CA PHE A 536 6.01 17.81 -20.69
C PHE A 536 6.18 18.98 -21.66
N THR A 537 6.78 18.75 -22.82
CA THR A 537 7.09 19.79 -23.84
C THR A 537 7.17 19.21 -25.24
N ASP A 538 6.87 20.01 -26.26
CA ASP A 538 6.90 19.65 -27.68
C ASP A 538 8.13 20.17 -28.43
N GLY A 539 9.05 20.88 -27.75
CA GLY A 539 10.04 21.70 -28.43
C GLY A 539 11.41 21.80 -27.77
N GLY A 540 12.40 22.18 -28.58
CA GLY A 540 13.75 22.53 -28.12
C GLY A 540 13.93 24.02 -27.83
N GLU A 541 12.88 24.81 -28.06
CA GLU A 541 12.83 26.26 -27.97
C GLU A 541 13.24 26.76 -26.59
N THR A 542 14.29 27.59 -26.55
CA THR A 542 14.73 28.26 -25.35
C THR A 542 15.27 29.64 -25.72
N GLN A 543 14.97 30.63 -24.89
CA GLN A 543 15.54 31.97 -25.00
C GLN A 543 17.02 32.02 -24.55
N PHE A 544 17.52 30.91 -24.01
CA PHE A 544 18.88 30.71 -23.52
C PHE A 544 19.47 29.45 -24.19
N PRO A 545 19.84 29.54 -25.49
CA PRO A 545 20.23 28.37 -26.28
C PRO A 545 21.65 27.86 -25.99
N PHE A 546 22.50 28.67 -25.32
CA PHE A 546 23.90 28.30 -25.09
C PHE A 546 24.10 27.67 -23.72
N THR A 547 24.93 26.62 -23.61
CA THR A 547 25.19 25.91 -22.34
C THR A 547 26.12 26.66 -21.37
N ASN A 548 26.42 27.93 -21.67
CA ASN A 548 27.05 28.91 -20.77
C ASN A 548 26.07 30.01 -20.29
N ASP A 549 24.77 29.93 -20.61
CA ASP A 549 23.72 30.73 -19.98
C ASP A 549 23.12 29.98 -18.78
N PHE A 550 22.89 30.66 -17.65
CA PHE A 550 22.31 30.02 -16.45
C PHE A 550 20.92 29.42 -16.72
N PHE A 551 20.05 30.18 -17.40
CA PHE A 551 18.67 29.76 -17.70
C PHE A 551 18.57 28.85 -18.94
N ASN A 552 19.68 28.29 -19.43
CA ASN A 552 19.61 27.19 -20.38
C ASN A 552 18.95 25.96 -19.71
N PRO A 553 18.05 25.24 -20.38
CA PRO A 553 17.29 24.16 -19.75
C PRO A 553 18.14 22.95 -19.35
N GLN A 554 19.22 22.64 -20.09
CA GLN A 554 20.16 21.57 -19.71
C GLN A 554 20.97 21.97 -18.46
N VAL A 555 21.39 23.25 -18.39
CA VAL A 555 22.04 23.83 -17.20
C VAL A 555 21.11 23.75 -15.99
N GLN A 556 19.86 24.16 -16.11
CA GLN A 556 18.91 24.05 -15.00
C GLN A 556 18.58 22.60 -14.64
N ALA A 557 18.44 21.68 -15.59
CA ALA A 557 18.29 20.25 -15.29
C ALA A 557 19.49 19.71 -14.48
N LYS A 558 20.72 20.06 -14.87
CA LYS A 558 21.93 19.74 -14.09
C LYS A 558 21.90 20.36 -12.70
N ARG A 559 21.50 21.63 -12.57
CA ARG A 559 21.36 22.33 -11.28
C ARG A 559 20.37 21.65 -10.34
N LEU A 560 19.25 21.16 -10.89
CA LEU A 560 18.19 20.46 -10.14
C LEU A 560 18.65 19.09 -9.64
N ARG A 561 19.41 18.35 -10.46
CA ARG A 561 19.83 16.98 -10.15
C ARG A 561 21.17 16.89 -9.41
N TYR A 562 22.22 17.50 -9.97
CA TYR A 562 23.62 17.29 -9.58
C TYR A 562 24.27 18.50 -8.90
N GLY A 563 23.81 19.70 -9.25
CA GLY A 563 24.52 20.95 -8.99
C GLY A 563 25.49 21.32 -10.12
N LEU A 564 25.83 22.61 -10.23
CA LEU A 564 26.63 23.16 -11.33
C LEU A 564 28.14 23.08 -11.09
N GLY A 565 28.59 23.28 -9.84
CA GLY A 565 29.99 23.20 -9.41
C GLY A 565 30.15 22.62 -7.99
N CYS A 566 31.39 22.29 -7.59
CA CYS A 566 31.68 21.67 -6.29
C CYS A 566 33.07 22.02 -5.75
N GLN A 567 33.31 21.78 -4.46
CA GLN A 567 34.67 21.76 -3.87
C GLN A 567 35.01 20.38 -3.28
N THR A 568 33.99 19.66 -2.81
CA THR A 568 34.02 18.35 -2.16
C THR A 568 32.87 17.48 -2.69
N ASP A 569 32.88 16.16 -2.46
CA ASP A 569 31.78 15.29 -2.89
C ASP A 569 30.45 15.64 -2.18
N SER A 570 30.53 16.13 -0.93
CA SER A 570 29.40 16.70 -0.17
C SER A 570 28.81 17.98 -0.76
N ASP A 571 29.40 18.56 -1.80
CA ASP A 571 28.79 19.65 -2.57
C ASP A 571 27.85 19.16 -3.68
N CYS A 572 27.86 17.87 -3.99
CA CYS A 572 27.05 17.23 -5.02
C CYS A 572 25.86 16.46 -4.41
N SER A 573 24.94 16.04 -5.27
CA SER A 573 23.89 15.08 -4.91
C SER A 573 24.48 13.77 -4.37
N SER A 574 23.72 13.10 -3.49
CA SER A 574 24.19 12.01 -2.60
C SER A 574 24.61 10.69 -3.28
N LEU A 575 24.78 10.67 -4.60
CA LEU A 575 25.22 9.51 -5.40
C LEU A 575 26.39 9.85 -6.33
N ASP A 576 26.90 11.09 -6.27
CA ASP A 576 27.69 11.71 -7.32
C ASP A 576 28.94 12.38 -6.72
N TYR A 577 30.04 12.45 -7.49
CA TYR A 577 31.34 12.88 -6.97
C TYR A 577 31.87 14.13 -7.69
N CYS A 578 32.76 14.84 -6.99
CA CYS A 578 33.32 16.12 -7.41
C CYS A 578 34.59 15.89 -8.25
N GLN A 579 34.46 15.85 -9.57
CA GLN A 579 35.58 15.48 -10.44
C GLN A 579 36.75 16.49 -10.35
N PRO A 580 37.98 16.05 -10.01
CA PRO A 580 39.14 16.93 -9.85
C PRO A 580 39.93 17.16 -11.15
N LYS A 581 39.30 16.97 -12.33
CA LYS A 581 39.98 17.09 -13.63
C LYS A 581 40.16 18.56 -14.01
N THR A 582 41.34 19.08 -13.65
CA THR A 582 41.80 20.49 -13.83
C THR A 582 41.22 21.48 -12.80
N ASN A 583 41.44 22.78 -13.01
CA ASN A 583 41.15 23.84 -12.02
C ASN A 583 39.64 24.09 -11.81
N ASP A 584 38.79 23.44 -12.59
CA ASP A 584 37.34 23.56 -12.58
C ASP A 584 36.72 22.28 -12.03
N LYS A 585 36.21 22.33 -10.80
CA LYS A 585 35.59 21.20 -10.10
C LYS A 585 34.08 21.16 -10.33
N ASN A 586 33.61 20.10 -10.98
CA ASN A 586 32.20 19.93 -11.34
C ASN A 586 31.63 18.65 -10.72
N CYS A 587 30.37 18.70 -10.28
CA CYS A 587 29.59 17.50 -10.00
C CYS A 587 29.36 16.71 -11.30
N THR A 588 29.60 15.40 -11.22
CA THR A 588 29.45 14.45 -12.32
C THR A 588 28.90 13.12 -11.79
N GLN A 589 28.09 12.45 -12.61
CA GLN A 589 27.47 11.18 -12.23
C GLN A 589 28.53 10.13 -11.86
N ASN A 590 28.28 9.37 -10.78
CA ASN A 590 29.10 8.20 -10.49
C ASN A 590 28.86 7.10 -11.53
N SER A 591 29.92 6.70 -12.25
CA SER A 591 29.91 5.61 -13.23
C SER A 591 29.45 4.28 -12.62
N ASP A 592 29.72 4.09 -11.33
CA ASP A 592 29.58 2.82 -10.63
C ASP A 592 28.20 2.71 -9.95
N CYS A 593 27.38 3.78 -10.00
CA CYS A 593 26.02 3.83 -9.45
C CYS A 593 24.95 4.10 -10.52
N VAL A 594 25.20 3.71 -11.77
CA VAL A 594 24.11 3.45 -12.72
C VAL A 594 23.35 2.22 -12.21
N ALA A 595 22.10 2.40 -11.75
CA ALA A 595 21.22 1.28 -11.42
C ALA A 595 21.12 0.34 -12.62
N THR A 596 21.46 -0.93 -12.42
CA THR A 596 21.83 -1.83 -13.53
C THR A 596 20.66 -2.19 -14.43
N PHE A 597 20.54 -1.49 -15.55
CA PHE A 597 19.99 -2.07 -16.77
C PHE A 597 20.93 -3.23 -17.24
N PRO A 598 20.39 -4.32 -17.80
CA PRO A 598 21.15 -5.57 -17.95
C PRO A 598 22.35 -5.44 -18.89
N ILE A 599 23.52 -5.85 -18.39
CA ILE A 599 24.81 -5.76 -19.09
C ILE A 599 25.04 -7.05 -19.91
N CYS A 600 25.34 -6.91 -21.21
CA CYS A 600 25.69 -8.04 -22.08
C CYS A 600 27.16 -8.48 -21.87
N ASN A 601 27.43 -9.78 -22.01
CA ASN A 601 28.79 -10.33 -21.88
C ASN A 601 29.63 -10.19 -23.18
N ILE A 602 30.91 -10.56 -23.06
CA ILE A 602 31.96 -10.39 -24.08
C ILE A 602 31.74 -11.15 -25.40
N GLU A 603 30.80 -12.10 -25.47
CA GLU A 603 30.44 -12.79 -26.72
C GLU A 603 29.21 -12.21 -27.44
N GLY A 604 28.54 -11.20 -26.87
CA GLY A 604 27.37 -10.57 -27.49
C GLY A 604 26.11 -11.45 -27.52
N LYS A 605 26.02 -12.45 -26.65
CA LYS A 605 24.79 -13.21 -26.37
C LYS A 605 24.19 -12.80 -25.04
N CYS A 606 22.88 -12.65 -24.99
CA CYS A 606 22.14 -12.65 -23.73
C CYS A 606 21.86 -14.11 -23.35
N GLU A 607 22.51 -14.61 -22.30
CA GLU A 607 22.14 -15.92 -21.74
C GLU A 607 20.89 -15.78 -20.87
N LYS A 608 19.94 -16.68 -21.06
CA LYS A 608 18.78 -16.82 -20.19
C LYS A 608 19.14 -17.80 -19.07
N ASP A 609 18.99 -17.40 -17.81
CA ASP A 609 18.45 -18.31 -16.80
C ASP A 609 17.96 -17.61 -15.52
N VAL A 610 16.76 -17.02 -15.60
CA VAL A 610 15.66 -17.24 -14.62
C VAL A 610 14.34 -17.21 -15.41
N LYS A 611 13.38 -18.08 -15.07
CA LYS A 611 12.07 -18.18 -15.74
C LYS A 611 11.07 -17.13 -15.26
N VAL A 612 10.85 -16.06 -16.02
CA VAL A 612 9.59 -15.27 -15.97
C VAL A 612 9.24 -14.77 -17.39
N GLN A 613 7.95 -14.79 -17.75
CA GLN A 613 7.36 -14.22 -18.98
C GLN A 613 6.83 -12.80 -18.65
N SER A 614 6.72 -11.80 -19.53
CA SER A 614 6.82 -11.73 -21.00
C SER A 614 7.12 -10.29 -21.46
N ASP A 615 7.67 -10.14 -22.66
CA ASP A 615 7.54 -8.99 -23.57
C ASP A 615 7.73 -7.55 -23.03
N LEU A 616 8.98 -7.08 -23.10
CA LEU A 616 9.28 -5.77 -23.68
C LEU A 616 10.60 -5.84 -24.47
N SER A 617 10.56 -5.50 -25.77
CA SER A 617 11.68 -5.73 -26.70
C SER A 617 12.65 -4.56 -26.78
N CYS A 618 13.91 -4.77 -26.36
CA CYS A 618 14.97 -3.78 -26.51
C CYS A 618 15.39 -3.60 -27.98
N VAL A 619 15.64 -2.35 -28.37
CA VAL A 619 16.09 -1.97 -29.72
C VAL A 619 17.59 -2.21 -29.88
N LYS A 620 18.02 -2.65 -31.06
CA LYS A 620 19.44 -2.90 -31.39
C LYS A 620 20.22 -1.58 -31.50
N GLN A 621 21.42 -1.54 -30.92
CA GLN A 621 22.48 -0.61 -31.32
C GLN A 621 23.83 -1.34 -31.50
N HIS A 622 24.77 -0.71 -32.21
CA HIS A 622 25.97 -1.37 -32.74
C HIS A 622 27.23 -1.07 -31.89
N CYS A 623 27.83 -2.11 -31.32
CA CYS A 623 29.19 -2.05 -30.78
C CYS A 623 30.24 -2.16 -31.90
N LYS A 624 31.42 -1.58 -31.70
CA LYS A 624 32.58 -1.70 -32.63
C LYS A 624 33.85 -1.98 -31.82
N VAL A 625 34.68 -2.90 -32.29
CA VAL A 625 35.82 -3.43 -31.53
C VAL A 625 37.14 -3.09 -32.21
N THR A 626 38.06 -2.49 -31.46
CA THR A 626 39.50 -2.41 -31.76
C THR A 626 40.29 -2.43 -30.46
N ASP A 627 41.45 -3.09 -30.48
CA ASP A 627 42.57 -2.96 -29.54
C ASP A 627 42.32 -3.32 -28.05
N GLY A 628 41.52 -4.35 -27.81
CA GLY A 628 41.79 -5.33 -26.74
C GLY A 628 41.40 -4.98 -25.30
N ALA A 629 40.94 -3.76 -25.03
CA ALA A 629 40.39 -3.36 -23.73
C ALA A 629 38.95 -2.83 -23.91
N GLY A 630 37.97 -3.74 -23.88
CA GLY A 630 36.56 -3.39 -24.04
C GLY A 630 35.93 -2.91 -22.73
N TYR A 631 35.52 -1.65 -22.68
CA TYR A 631 34.68 -1.09 -21.63
C TYR A 631 33.41 -0.52 -22.26
N CYS A 632 32.25 -0.75 -21.64
CA CYS A 632 30.99 -0.10 -22.02
C CYS A 632 30.76 1.14 -21.15
N THR A 633 31.66 2.12 -21.27
CA THR A 633 31.44 3.48 -20.76
C THR A 633 30.45 4.23 -21.65
N ASN A 634 29.87 5.33 -21.14
CA ASN A 634 29.04 6.25 -21.93
C ASN A 634 29.91 7.12 -22.88
N ASP A 635 30.65 6.47 -23.77
CA ASP A 635 31.65 7.07 -24.66
C ASP A 635 31.08 8.15 -25.58
N ILE A 636 29.76 8.21 -25.76
CA ILE A 636 29.09 9.22 -26.59
C ILE A 636 29.28 10.65 -26.03
N LEU A 637 29.58 10.81 -24.73
CA LEU A 637 29.96 12.10 -24.14
C LEU A 637 31.25 12.67 -24.76
N GLU A 638 32.24 11.84 -25.09
CA GLU A 638 33.49 12.29 -25.72
C GLU A 638 33.52 12.05 -27.24
N ALA A 639 32.88 10.99 -27.75
CA ALA A 639 33.03 10.54 -29.13
C ALA A 639 32.17 11.28 -30.17
N LYS A 640 31.13 12.02 -29.76
CA LYS A 640 30.22 12.74 -30.69
C LYS A 640 29.85 14.18 -30.29
N GLY A 641 30.47 14.74 -29.26
CA GLY A 641 30.35 16.17 -28.96
C GLY A 641 28.96 16.60 -28.49
N ALA A 642 28.39 15.88 -27.52
CA ALA A 642 27.34 16.46 -26.68
C ALA A 642 27.87 17.78 -26.08
N PRO A 643 27.07 18.86 -26.04
CA PRO A 643 27.57 20.16 -25.59
C PRO A 643 27.87 20.11 -24.08
N VAL A 644 29.15 20.02 -23.73
CA VAL A 644 29.62 20.14 -22.34
C VAL A 644 28.98 21.39 -21.72
N ILE A 645 28.37 21.26 -20.54
CA ILE A 645 27.84 22.41 -19.82
C ILE A 645 29.02 23.30 -19.39
N GLN A 646 29.07 24.51 -19.94
CA GLN A 646 30.19 25.46 -19.76
C GLN A 646 29.87 26.56 -18.74
N TYR A 647 28.61 26.65 -18.28
CA TYR A 647 28.22 27.56 -17.23
C TYR A 647 29.00 27.29 -15.94
N LYS A 648 29.45 28.35 -15.28
CA LYS A 648 30.08 28.34 -13.96
C LYS A 648 29.48 29.49 -13.15
N ASP A 649 28.85 29.22 -12.01
CA ASP A 649 28.86 30.21 -10.93
C ASP A 649 30.25 30.14 -10.29
N THR A 650 30.71 31.27 -9.77
CA THR A 650 32.02 31.41 -9.09
C THR A 650 31.91 32.27 -7.83
N ALA A 651 30.71 32.68 -7.43
CA ALA A 651 30.52 33.69 -6.38
C ALA A 651 29.20 33.62 -5.58
N LEU A 652 28.08 33.11 -6.10
CA LEU A 652 26.75 33.46 -5.57
C LEU A 652 25.92 32.29 -5.02
N GLY A 653 26.40 31.04 -5.13
CA GLY A 653 25.73 29.88 -4.54
C GLY A 653 24.41 29.52 -5.23
N ALA A 654 24.22 29.95 -6.49
CA ALA A 654 23.14 29.45 -7.34
C ALA A 654 23.42 28.03 -7.85
N ASP A 655 24.63 27.49 -7.64
CA ASP A 655 25.10 26.19 -8.12
C ASP A 655 24.20 25.01 -7.82
N ARG A 656 23.63 24.93 -6.60
CA ARG A 656 22.79 23.82 -6.16
C ARG A 656 21.58 24.29 -5.36
N LEU A 657 20.53 23.48 -5.35
CA LEU A 657 19.44 23.63 -4.40
C LEU A 657 19.84 22.97 -3.08
N VAL A 658 19.57 23.64 -1.97
CA VAL A 658 19.81 23.12 -0.61
C VAL A 658 18.59 23.30 0.28
N ASP A 659 18.42 22.39 1.24
CA ASP A 659 17.41 22.47 2.29
C ASP A 659 17.76 23.51 3.37
N GLY A 660 16.89 23.68 4.36
CA GLY A 660 17.08 24.61 5.48
C GLY A 660 18.17 24.22 6.48
N ASN A 661 18.83 23.07 6.31
CA ASN A 661 20.06 22.67 7.01
C ASN A 661 21.31 22.83 6.12
N GLY A 662 21.16 23.12 4.83
CA GLY A 662 22.25 23.26 3.86
C GLY A 662 22.58 21.99 3.06
N ASN A 663 21.83 20.88 3.23
CA ASN A 663 22.07 19.65 2.46
C ASN A 663 21.53 19.81 1.02
N PRO A 664 22.16 19.21 0.00
CA PRO A 664 21.62 19.16 -1.36
C PRO A 664 20.18 18.62 -1.43
N ILE A 665 19.36 19.23 -2.29
CA ILE A 665 18.02 18.73 -2.63
C ILE A 665 18.13 17.92 -3.92
N ASN A 666 18.01 16.59 -3.82
CA ASN A 666 17.96 15.72 -4.98
C ASN A 666 16.60 15.85 -5.70
N LEU A 667 16.61 16.36 -6.93
CA LEU A 667 15.48 16.27 -7.87
C LEU A 667 15.82 15.34 -9.05
N VAL A 668 14.80 14.80 -9.70
CA VAL A 668 14.91 14.06 -10.97
C VAL A 668 14.05 14.77 -12.02
N VAL A 669 14.58 15.01 -13.23
CA VAL A 669 13.79 15.59 -14.34
C VAL A 669 13.54 14.51 -15.40
N ASN A 670 12.33 13.95 -15.38
CA ASN A 670 11.80 13.15 -16.48
C ASN A 670 11.26 14.11 -17.56
N VAL A 671 11.53 13.83 -18.83
CA VAL A 671 11.03 14.63 -19.96
C VAL A 671 10.13 13.76 -20.83
N VAL A 672 8.86 14.13 -20.90
CA VAL A 672 7.87 13.57 -21.82
C VAL A 672 7.85 14.47 -23.05
N ASP A 673 8.40 13.93 -24.14
CA ASP A 673 8.75 14.67 -25.35
C ASP A 673 7.67 14.45 -26.42
N ALA A 674 6.90 15.50 -26.70
CA ALA A 674 5.84 15.52 -27.69
C ALA A 674 6.29 16.13 -29.03
N SER A 675 7.59 16.34 -29.24
CA SER A 675 8.09 16.91 -30.48
C SER A 675 7.68 16.05 -31.68
N THR A 676 7.02 16.70 -32.65
CA THR A 676 6.30 16.06 -33.76
C THR A 676 7.24 15.52 -34.86
N VAL A 677 8.55 15.58 -34.64
CA VAL A 677 9.59 15.17 -35.58
C VAL A 677 9.91 13.68 -35.41
N ASP A 678 10.09 13.02 -36.56
CA ASP A 678 10.54 11.63 -36.76
C ASP A 678 11.16 10.93 -35.52
N PRO A 679 10.71 9.71 -35.14
CA PRO A 679 11.33 8.90 -34.10
C PRO A 679 12.86 8.77 -34.18
N GLU A 680 13.48 8.81 -35.36
CA GLU A 680 14.95 8.84 -35.50
C GLU A 680 15.58 10.18 -35.08
N GLN A 681 14.86 11.29 -35.18
CA GLN A 681 15.32 12.62 -34.75
C GLN A 681 15.02 12.89 -33.27
N SER A 682 13.85 12.53 -32.77
CA SER A 682 13.52 12.68 -31.35
C SER A 682 14.38 11.76 -30.47
N THR A 683 14.81 10.59 -30.94
CA THR A 683 15.81 9.74 -30.23
C THR A 683 17.27 10.08 -30.55
N ALA A 684 17.56 11.11 -31.36
CA ALA A 684 18.93 11.51 -31.65
C ALA A 684 19.61 12.14 -30.43
N THR A 685 20.90 11.84 -30.23
CA THR A 685 21.67 12.31 -29.06
C THR A 685 21.91 13.82 -29.01
N LEU A 686 21.44 14.57 -30.01
CA LEU A 686 21.45 16.03 -30.10
C LEU A 686 20.08 16.68 -29.81
N ASN A 687 19.02 15.89 -29.56
CA ASN A 687 17.74 16.42 -29.11
C ASN A 687 17.90 17.12 -27.75
N ASN A 688 17.42 18.36 -27.65
CA ASN A 688 17.45 19.14 -26.42
C ASN A 688 16.69 18.44 -25.27
N ASN A 689 15.53 17.83 -25.57
CA ASN A 689 14.68 17.15 -24.58
C ASN A 689 15.35 15.89 -24.01
N TYR A 690 16.07 15.13 -24.84
CA TYR A 690 16.95 14.05 -24.39
C TYR A 690 18.07 14.55 -23.48
N GLN A 691 18.75 15.64 -23.87
CA GLN A 691 19.83 16.22 -23.06
C GLN A 691 19.33 16.83 -21.74
N ILE A 692 18.12 17.37 -21.69
CA ILE A 692 17.48 17.86 -20.46
C ILE A 692 17.20 16.69 -19.50
N ALA A 693 16.62 15.58 -19.98
CA ALA A 693 16.40 14.39 -19.15
C ALA A 693 17.71 13.80 -18.61
N LEU A 694 18.73 13.66 -19.48
CA LEU A 694 20.04 13.13 -19.13
C LEU A 694 20.74 13.98 -18.05
N ASN A 695 20.78 15.30 -18.23
CA ASN A 695 21.34 16.22 -17.23
C ASN A 695 20.48 16.32 -15.96
N GLY A 696 19.18 16.03 -16.05
CA GLY A 696 18.27 15.91 -14.92
C GLY A 696 18.27 14.53 -14.23
N GLY A 697 19.10 13.58 -14.69
CA GLY A 697 19.19 12.22 -14.14
C GLY A 697 17.89 11.42 -14.24
N GLY A 698 17.04 11.73 -15.23
CA GLY A 698 15.71 11.13 -15.41
C GLY A 698 15.51 10.49 -16.78
N LEU A 699 14.26 10.06 -17.02
CA LEU A 699 13.84 9.37 -18.24
C LEU A 699 13.49 10.36 -19.35
N HIS A 700 13.98 10.12 -20.57
CA HIS A 700 13.45 10.73 -21.79
C HIS A 700 12.42 9.80 -22.43
N VAL A 701 11.21 10.30 -22.68
CA VAL A 701 10.05 9.50 -23.06
C VAL A 701 9.33 10.16 -24.24
N VAL A 702 9.68 9.74 -25.46
CA VAL A 702 9.06 10.21 -26.71
C VAL A 702 7.64 9.67 -26.85
N VAL A 703 6.65 10.56 -26.93
CA VAL A 703 5.22 10.22 -27.04
C VAL A 703 4.65 10.68 -28.38
N SER A 704 3.69 9.92 -28.92
CA SER A 704 2.97 10.29 -30.12
C SER A 704 1.65 10.98 -29.74
N VAL A 705 1.50 12.25 -30.08
CA VAL A 705 0.19 12.93 -30.02
C VAL A 705 -0.83 12.36 -31.02
N ASN A 706 -0.40 11.50 -31.96
CA ASN A 706 -1.30 10.77 -32.85
C ASN A 706 -1.69 9.37 -32.32
N ASP A 707 -1.21 8.97 -31.13
CA ASP A 707 -1.59 7.72 -30.45
C ASP A 707 -1.81 7.97 -28.95
N GLU A 708 -3.04 8.32 -28.57
CA GLU A 708 -3.43 8.55 -27.17
C GLU A 708 -3.15 7.35 -26.26
N ALA A 709 -3.16 6.12 -26.79
CA ALA A 709 -3.00 4.91 -25.99
C ALA A 709 -1.52 4.62 -25.69
N ASP A 710 -0.64 4.78 -26.68
CA ASP A 710 0.82 4.72 -26.48
C ASP A 710 1.29 5.90 -25.62
N PHE A 711 0.77 7.12 -25.84
CA PHE A 711 1.05 8.28 -24.99
C PHE A 711 0.64 8.00 -23.53
N LEU A 712 -0.61 7.58 -23.26
CA LEU A 712 -1.04 7.26 -21.89
C LEU A 712 -0.18 6.16 -21.24
N LYS A 713 0.15 5.10 -21.99
CA LYS A 713 1.01 4.00 -21.53
C LYS A 713 2.41 4.50 -21.14
N LYS A 714 3.02 5.33 -21.99
CA LYS A 714 4.35 5.91 -21.77
C LYS A 714 4.37 6.94 -20.64
N LEU A 715 3.32 7.77 -20.53
CA LEU A 715 3.16 8.73 -19.44
C LEU A 715 3.09 8.02 -18.08
N LYS A 716 2.37 6.90 -17.98
CA LYS A 716 2.36 6.08 -16.75
C LYS A 716 3.75 5.56 -16.37
N ALA A 717 4.57 5.17 -17.35
CA ALA A 717 5.94 4.72 -17.08
C ALA A 717 6.84 5.81 -16.47
N THR A 718 6.52 7.10 -16.62
CA THR A 718 7.31 8.20 -16.01
C THR A 718 7.11 8.33 -14.50
N ILE A 719 6.15 7.60 -13.91
CA ILE A 719 5.83 7.62 -12.49
C ILE A 719 5.81 6.22 -11.83
N ASP A 720 6.28 5.15 -12.49
CA ASP A 720 6.17 3.79 -11.96
C ASP A 720 7.05 3.56 -10.73
N SER A 721 6.44 3.85 -9.58
CA SER A 721 7.01 3.74 -8.25
C SER A 721 7.46 2.32 -7.86
N LYS A 722 7.02 1.26 -8.56
CA LYS A 722 7.45 -0.11 -8.25
C LYS A 722 8.94 -0.33 -8.56
N SER A 723 9.42 0.27 -9.65
CA SER A 723 10.85 0.28 -9.98
C SER A 723 11.65 1.05 -8.92
N LEU A 724 11.12 2.20 -8.49
CA LEU A 724 11.76 3.15 -7.57
C LEU A 724 11.81 2.64 -6.13
N TYR A 725 10.82 1.85 -5.69
CA TYR A 725 10.76 1.25 -4.35
C TYR A 725 11.96 0.34 -4.06
N SER A 726 12.46 -0.37 -5.09
CA SER A 726 13.56 -1.34 -4.96
C SER A 726 14.82 -0.75 -4.32
N GLN A 727 15.10 0.54 -4.57
CA GLN A 727 16.30 1.22 -4.08
C GLN A 727 16.22 1.56 -2.57
N CYS A 728 15.01 1.73 -2.03
CA CYS A 728 14.77 2.00 -0.61
C CYS A 728 15.14 0.80 0.29
N LEU A 729 15.08 -0.42 -0.24
CA LEU A 729 15.36 -1.66 0.51
C LEU A 729 16.86 -2.02 0.58
N VAL A 730 17.75 -1.23 -0.04
CA VAL A 730 19.17 -1.54 -0.24
C VAL A 730 20.10 -0.62 0.57
N GLN A 731 19.56 0.40 1.25
CA GLN A 731 20.28 1.27 2.18
C GLN A 731 19.91 0.92 3.63
N PRO A 732 20.87 0.59 4.51
CA PRO A 732 20.64 0.37 5.94
C PRO A 732 20.56 1.68 6.75
#